data_AF-A0AAN6RXK8-F1
#
_entry.id   AF-A0AAN6RXK8-F1
#
_cell.length_a   1.000
_cell.length_b   1.000
_cell.length_c   1.000
_cell.angle_alpha   90.00
_cell.angle_beta   90.00
_cell.angle_gamma   90.00
#
_symmetry.space_group_name_H-M   'P 1'
#
loop_
_entity.id
_entity.type
_entity.pdbx_description
1 polymer ?
#
loop_
_entity_poly.entity_id
_entity_poly.type
_entity_poly.pdbx_seq_one_letter_code
_entity_poly.pdbx_strand_id
1 'polypeptide(L)'
;MSRRAWPNPDGPTGRPIGIVNPINAPETGTEIWVQETPLPLVTLSRFVEFLGNHRLPNGRTTTIPTLSSDEFGKFMRPYNDWAPAPYNNNRIRSDSAMNRFSVSFTGLEEMFDFQALLSGRGPQTIDFELEICRQRLWTGMVPLSDHRWAEKKLDAPENIDLAVEHILKTADMIYFSLPDTSRRMRQAYNKAYDTFAHFDTVLDAYYARATPSTPRPSPVARLADLWAEFFFSHIHFVTNRVHTWAASHVDRLADGLATRLEAAPTVPRATSMSPQQEVLFTQYQNLAHIIRRVDETVLFPLVGFKNTLPHWRHAASPPIVDWPAYIRSHGATPLQGNYPADVLQRNEVYHQRVANLVREKITRHRGAGAGPARGNVGAFSNEEVAAPIRGVRAAYAQGRRELRGEAEAVVEELWVAALRQSLERPEDGGAARPPRYYAKWGFLGYRVWHGHSDEEWAAFVRKFETDVRNWGAGVAGVEGVKGKMEIRWVDGRELGIAEGDVEGARKHFKGLHENDEAGLEGLNAPAFLVADKSSIDSYLHDVELPAQSFIDKADASPFILVGAKDAVEADRGNSAGFDGTVRVLGSVLLDDVWPCLRWRHVQVKDMWNLAALHPSGVGNLPTVVKLEGHENFSQWKERLRSHCSVNHLTKFIDHTAKAPKAPASRRKIARYHRKRAIAYAIILESVEPIIDVLKCHGWVDGKDDPQGLYDLTLETVALFQDRAIKKGWRMNLRSTLALMERLFPDPDADADFGRDFYAATARLIETGTVLSPKEVNGLPTRLDLPP
;
A
#
# COMPACT_ATOMS: atom_id res chain seq x y z
N MET A 1 -18.12 13.66 4.96
CA MET A 1 -16.77 14.23 5.21
C MET A 1 -16.05 14.30 3.87
N SER A 2 -15.39 15.44 3.59
CA SER A 2 -14.81 15.75 2.28
C SER A 2 -13.69 14.78 1.91
N ARG A 3 -13.90 14.04 0.80
CA ARG A 3 -12.86 13.35 0.02
C ARG A 3 -11.81 14.39 -0.34
N ARG A 4 -10.65 14.38 0.30
CA ARG A 4 -9.49 15.17 -0.15
C ARG A 4 -8.48 14.18 -0.71
N ALA A 5 -8.55 13.97 -2.03
CA ALA A 5 -7.35 13.66 -2.76
C ALA A 5 -6.33 14.77 -2.48
N TRP A 6 -5.07 14.40 -2.24
CA TRP A 6 -3.98 15.36 -2.17
C TRP A 6 -3.84 16.07 -3.52
N PRO A 7 -3.92 17.41 -3.59
CA PRO A 7 -3.57 18.12 -4.81
C PRO A 7 -2.03 18.13 -4.95
N ASN A 8 -1.51 17.52 -6.02
CA ASN A 8 -0.19 17.85 -6.55
C ASN A 8 -0.31 18.08 -8.07
N PRO A 9 -0.65 19.31 -8.50
CA PRO A 9 -0.83 19.64 -9.91
C PRO A 9 0.48 19.67 -10.74
N ASP A 10 1.66 19.56 -10.11
CA ASP A 10 2.96 19.71 -10.80
C ASP A 10 3.80 18.42 -10.88
N GLY A 11 3.24 17.24 -10.55
CA GLY A 11 3.90 15.94 -10.80
C GLY A 11 3.92 15.59 -12.30
N PRO A 12 4.98 14.96 -12.84
CA PRO A 12 5.20 14.88 -14.30
C PRO A 12 4.27 13.90 -15.06
N THR A 13 3.37 13.24 -14.35
CA THR A 13 2.26 12.49 -14.96
C THR A 13 0.98 13.34 -15.12
N GLY A 14 0.94 14.59 -14.63
CA GLY A 14 -0.31 15.38 -14.56
C GLY A 14 -1.42 14.67 -13.75
N ARG A 15 -1.07 13.67 -12.94
CA ARG A 15 -1.97 12.96 -12.02
C ARG A 15 -1.95 13.69 -10.68
N PRO A 16 -3.07 13.84 -9.96
CA PRO A 16 -3.00 14.02 -8.53
C PRO A 16 -2.28 12.79 -7.97
N ILE A 17 -1.16 12.99 -7.28
CA ILE A 17 -0.61 11.99 -6.35
C ILE A 17 -1.52 12.01 -5.13
N GLY A 18 -2.77 11.60 -5.33
CA GLY A 18 -3.76 11.45 -4.30
C GLY A 18 -3.42 10.19 -3.51
N ILE A 19 -3.63 10.23 -2.19
CA ILE A 19 -3.93 9.00 -1.47
C ILE A 19 -5.07 8.34 -2.25
N VAL A 20 -4.81 7.22 -2.94
CA VAL A 20 -5.90 6.30 -3.24
C VAL A 20 -6.38 5.90 -1.85
N ASN A 21 -7.51 6.45 -1.42
CA ASN A 21 -8.08 6.03 -0.17
C ASN A 21 -8.46 4.57 -0.40
N PRO A 22 -7.78 3.60 0.22
CA PRO A 22 -8.00 2.19 -0.05
C PRO A 22 -9.38 1.70 0.48
N ILE A 23 -10.20 2.66 0.93
CA ILE A 23 -11.50 2.55 1.58
C ILE A 23 -12.60 3.12 0.64
N ASN A 24 -12.34 3.23 -0.67
CA ASN A 24 -13.32 3.71 -1.66
C ASN A 24 -14.26 2.58 -2.12
N ALA A 25 -15.32 2.90 -2.86
CA ALA A 25 -16.20 1.89 -3.45
C ALA A 25 -15.52 1.25 -4.67
N PRO A 26 -15.86 -0.01 -5.05
CA PRO A 26 -15.21 -0.72 -6.15
C PRO A 26 -15.18 0.10 -7.43
N GLU A 27 -13.98 0.31 -7.98
CA GLU A 27 -13.80 1.14 -9.18
C GLU A 27 -14.11 0.34 -10.47
N THR A 28 -13.92 -0.99 -10.45
CA THR A 28 -14.02 -1.86 -11.63
C THR A 28 -15.07 -2.97 -11.51
N GLY A 29 -15.62 -3.21 -10.31
CA GLY A 29 -16.55 -4.31 -10.05
C GLY A 29 -15.92 -5.71 -9.97
N THR A 30 -14.60 -5.83 -10.16
CA THR A 30 -13.82 -7.07 -10.02
C THR A 30 -13.10 -7.22 -8.68
N GLU A 31 -13.11 -6.15 -7.87
CA GLU A 31 -12.43 -6.10 -6.57
C GLU A 31 -13.19 -6.87 -5.48
N ILE A 32 -12.46 -7.67 -4.70
CA ILE A 32 -13.01 -8.35 -3.52
C ILE A 32 -12.80 -7.42 -2.32
N TRP A 33 -13.88 -7.03 -1.66
CA TRP A 33 -13.82 -6.17 -0.48
C TRP A 33 -13.96 -7.01 0.80
N VAL A 34 -13.09 -6.78 1.77
CA VAL A 34 -13.14 -7.42 3.08
C VAL A 34 -13.21 -6.39 4.19
N GLN A 35 -13.74 -6.81 5.33
CA GLN A 35 -13.73 -5.97 6.51
C GLN A 35 -12.30 -5.79 7.02
N GLU A 36 -11.89 -4.54 7.15
CA GLU A 36 -10.60 -4.19 7.69
C GLU A 36 -10.59 -4.38 9.22
N THR A 37 -9.69 -5.23 9.72
CA THR A 37 -9.44 -5.32 11.17
C THR A 37 -8.64 -4.12 11.66
N PRO A 38 -8.93 -3.55 12.84
CA PRO A 38 -8.16 -2.41 13.38
C PRO A 38 -6.68 -2.73 13.58
N LEU A 39 -6.36 -3.97 13.94
CA LEU A 39 -5.01 -4.49 14.01
C LEU A 39 -4.97 -5.84 13.27
N PRO A 40 -3.90 -6.15 12.51
CA PRO A 40 -3.75 -7.45 11.88
C PRO A 40 -3.82 -8.59 12.91
N LEU A 41 -4.63 -9.62 12.64
CA LEU A 41 -4.89 -10.73 13.57
C LEU A 41 -3.61 -11.50 13.98
N VAL A 42 -2.60 -11.49 13.11
CA VAL A 42 -1.25 -11.97 13.40
C VAL A 42 -0.66 -11.41 14.69
N THR A 43 -0.99 -10.16 15.03
CA THR A 43 -0.43 -9.50 16.22
C THR A 43 -0.70 -10.32 17.48
N LEU A 44 -1.86 -11.00 17.53
CA LEU A 44 -2.23 -11.89 18.62
C LEU A 44 -1.24 -13.05 18.76
N SER A 45 -1.04 -13.83 17.70
CA SER A 45 -0.18 -15.01 17.73
C SER A 45 1.27 -14.64 17.98
N ARG A 46 1.74 -13.51 17.42
CA ARG A 46 3.09 -12.99 17.65
C ARG A 46 3.32 -12.52 19.07
N PHE A 47 2.32 -11.87 19.68
CA PHE A 47 2.45 -11.48 21.08
C PHE A 47 2.52 -12.70 22.00
N VAL A 48 1.71 -13.72 21.74
CA VAL A 48 1.74 -14.99 22.51
C VAL A 48 3.08 -15.71 22.34
N GLU A 49 3.61 -15.74 21.12
CA GLU A 49 4.95 -16.26 20.85
C GLU A 49 6.03 -15.49 21.63
N PHE A 50 5.96 -14.15 21.62
CA PHE A 50 6.83 -13.28 22.41
C PHE A 50 6.75 -13.58 23.91
N LEU A 51 5.55 -13.82 24.46
CA LEU A 51 5.41 -14.20 25.86
C LEU A 51 6.10 -15.52 26.18
N GLY A 52 6.19 -16.45 25.22
CA GLY A 52 6.84 -17.75 25.38
C GLY A 52 8.35 -17.74 25.14
N ASN A 53 8.86 -16.93 24.20
CA ASN A 53 10.28 -16.91 23.84
C ASN A 53 11.05 -15.68 24.32
N HIS A 54 10.37 -14.65 24.80
CA HIS A 54 10.92 -13.40 25.31
C HIS A 54 11.72 -12.60 24.25
N ARG A 55 11.55 -12.90 22.96
CA ARG A 55 12.25 -12.23 21.87
C ARG A 55 11.37 -11.18 21.21
N LEU A 56 11.83 -9.94 21.24
CA LEU A 56 11.21 -8.82 20.56
C LEU A 56 11.40 -8.94 19.04
N PRO A 57 10.55 -8.26 18.24
CA PRO A 57 10.63 -8.24 16.79
C PRO A 57 12.00 -7.82 16.22
N ASN A 58 12.75 -6.97 16.92
CA ASN A 58 14.10 -6.58 16.49
C ASN A 58 15.20 -7.62 16.82
N GLY A 59 14.82 -8.83 17.25
CA GLY A 59 15.73 -9.90 17.64
C GLY A 59 16.32 -9.77 19.05
N ARG A 60 16.06 -8.66 19.75
CA ARG A 60 16.54 -8.46 21.13
C ARG A 60 15.67 -9.26 22.10
N THR A 61 16.26 -9.69 23.22
CA THR A 61 15.47 -10.25 24.32
C THR A 61 14.91 -9.11 25.16
N THR A 62 13.66 -9.25 25.63
CA THR A 62 13.07 -8.26 26.55
C THR A 62 13.91 -8.18 27.84
N THR A 63 14.02 -6.97 28.37
CA THR A 63 14.63 -6.71 29.68
C THR A 63 13.57 -6.58 30.78
N ILE A 64 12.29 -6.57 30.40
CA ILE A 64 11.15 -6.51 31.31
C ILE A 64 10.94 -7.91 31.93
N PRO A 65 10.61 -8.00 33.22
CA PRO A 65 10.31 -9.30 33.84
C PRO A 65 9.15 -9.99 33.13
N THR A 66 9.28 -11.30 32.90
CA THR A 66 8.32 -12.09 32.13
C THR A 66 7.41 -12.91 33.04
N LEU A 67 6.25 -13.32 32.51
CA LEU A 67 5.31 -14.16 33.25
C LEU A 67 5.94 -15.52 33.55
N SER A 68 5.74 -16.01 34.77
CA SER A 68 6.02 -17.41 35.10
C SER A 68 5.07 -18.34 34.33
N SER A 69 5.43 -19.64 34.21
CA SER A 69 4.60 -20.63 33.52
C SER A 69 3.18 -20.74 34.11
N ASP A 70 3.04 -20.58 35.43
CA ASP A 70 1.74 -20.58 36.11
C ASP A 70 0.93 -19.30 35.81
N GLU A 71 1.55 -18.12 35.83
CA GLU A 71 0.89 -16.87 35.43
C GLU A 71 0.47 -16.89 33.96
N PHE A 72 1.29 -17.46 33.08
CA PHE A 72 0.92 -17.69 31.68
C PHE A 72 -0.25 -18.67 31.55
N GLY A 73 -0.30 -19.72 32.38
CA GLY A 73 -1.46 -20.61 32.48
C GLY A 73 -2.74 -19.87 32.89
N LYS A 74 -2.65 -18.93 33.84
CA LYS A 74 -3.76 -18.09 34.29
C LYS A 74 -4.24 -17.10 33.24
N PHE A 75 -3.33 -16.57 32.41
CA PHE A 75 -3.67 -15.70 31.28
C PHE A 75 -4.65 -16.37 30.30
N MET A 76 -4.51 -17.67 30.09
CA MET A 76 -5.36 -18.47 29.19
C MET A 76 -6.65 -18.97 29.85
N ARG A 77 -6.67 -19.13 31.18
CA ARG A 77 -7.80 -19.70 31.93
C ARG A 77 -8.87 -18.65 32.25
N PRO A 78 -10.15 -19.04 32.27
CA PRO A 78 -11.22 -18.17 32.76
C PRO A 78 -10.94 -17.66 34.18
N TYR A 79 -11.21 -16.39 34.42
CA TYR A 79 -11.04 -15.77 35.74
C TYR A 79 -11.85 -16.48 36.83
N ASN A 80 -13.02 -17.02 36.48
CA ASN A 80 -13.88 -17.74 37.43
C ASN A 80 -13.20 -18.99 38.04
N ASP A 81 -12.17 -19.53 37.39
CA ASP A 81 -11.50 -20.76 37.82
C ASP A 81 -10.38 -20.50 38.84
N TRP A 82 -9.81 -19.29 38.88
CA TRP A 82 -8.60 -19.03 39.67
C TRP A 82 -8.55 -17.66 40.37
N ALA A 83 -9.28 -16.66 39.86
CA ALA A 83 -9.20 -15.31 40.40
C ALA A 83 -9.88 -15.23 41.78
N PRO A 84 -9.45 -14.31 42.66
CA PRO A 84 -10.17 -14.02 43.89
C PRO A 84 -11.39 -13.13 43.62
N ALA A 85 -12.37 -13.14 44.53
CA ALA A 85 -13.43 -12.14 44.55
C ALA A 85 -12.84 -10.70 44.64
N PRO A 86 -13.44 -9.70 43.96
CA PRO A 86 -14.67 -9.78 43.16
C PRO A 86 -14.46 -10.25 41.71
N TYR A 87 -13.25 -10.63 41.29
CA TYR A 87 -12.92 -10.89 39.87
C TYR A 87 -13.36 -12.27 39.35
N ASN A 88 -13.88 -13.13 40.22
CA ASN A 88 -14.29 -14.50 39.90
C ASN A 88 -15.79 -14.67 39.60
N ASN A 89 -16.53 -13.57 39.47
CA ASN A 89 -17.98 -13.57 39.28
C ASN A 89 -18.40 -13.11 37.87
N ASN A 90 -17.57 -13.37 36.86
CA ASN A 90 -17.87 -12.96 35.49
C ASN A 90 -19.09 -13.72 34.97
N ARG A 91 -20.02 -13.00 34.34
CA ARG A 91 -21.24 -13.56 33.75
C ARG A 91 -20.93 -14.59 32.65
N ILE A 92 -19.88 -14.35 31.88
CA ILE A 92 -19.40 -15.25 30.83
C ILE A 92 -18.43 -16.24 31.49
N ARG A 93 -18.78 -17.53 31.50
CA ARG A 93 -17.94 -18.56 32.13
C ARG A 93 -16.56 -18.73 31.50
N SER A 94 -16.45 -18.44 30.21
CA SER A 94 -15.18 -18.50 29.47
C SER A 94 -14.37 -17.21 29.54
N ASP A 95 -14.75 -16.22 30.36
CA ASP A 95 -14.10 -14.91 30.37
C ASP A 95 -12.65 -14.99 30.93
N SER A 96 -11.67 -14.80 30.06
CA SER A 96 -10.24 -14.82 30.36
C SER A 96 -9.55 -13.58 29.77
N ALA A 97 -8.33 -13.28 30.24
CA ALA A 97 -7.52 -12.22 29.68
C ALA A 97 -7.26 -12.43 28.17
N MET A 98 -6.94 -13.66 27.77
CA MET A 98 -6.77 -14.04 26.36
C MET A 98 -8.04 -13.82 25.52
N ASN A 99 -9.22 -14.17 26.04
CA ASN A 99 -10.47 -13.98 25.29
C ASN A 99 -10.79 -12.49 25.11
N ARG A 100 -10.65 -11.70 26.17
CA ARG A 100 -10.82 -10.23 26.09
C ARG A 100 -9.80 -9.58 25.15
N PHE A 101 -8.54 -10.05 25.19
CA PHE A 101 -7.49 -9.61 24.28
C PHE A 101 -7.85 -9.93 22.84
N SER A 102 -8.29 -11.16 22.55
CA SER A 102 -8.66 -11.60 21.20
C SER A 102 -9.79 -10.76 20.60
N VAL A 103 -10.82 -10.43 21.39
CA VAL A 103 -11.94 -9.57 20.97
C VAL A 103 -11.48 -8.14 20.62
N SER A 104 -10.32 -7.69 21.09
CA SER A 104 -9.79 -6.37 20.75
C SER A 104 -9.31 -6.26 19.29
N PHE A 105 -9.14 -7.39 18.58
CA PHE A 105 -8.66 -7.42 17.18
C PHE A 105 -9.76 -7.71 16.15
N THR A 106 -10.90 -8.23 16.57
CA THR A 106 -11.92 -8.75 15.63
C THR A 106 -12.73 -7.65 14.94
N GLY A 107 -12.65 -6.40 15.40
CA GLY A 107 -13.50 -5.32 14.91
C GLY A 107 -15.00 -5.51 15.23
N LEU A 108 -15.37 -6.55 15.98
CA LEU A 108 -16.78 -6.87 16.29
C LEU A 108 -17.48 -5.72 17.02
N GLU A 109 -16.79 -5.00 17.88
CA GLU A 109 -17.39 -3.86 18.57
C GLU A 109 -17.74 -2.70 17.65
N GLU A 110 -16.98 -2.48 16.58
CA GLU A 110 -17.32 -1.46 15.57
C GLU A 110 -18.57 -1.85 14.78
N MET A 111 -18.85 -3.16 14.62
CA MET A 111 -20.11 -3.63 14.03
C MET A 111 -21.31 -3.34 14.93
N PHE A 112 -21.14 -3.34 16.25
CA PHE A 112 -22.23 -3.14 17.21
C PHE A 112 -22.30 -1.70 17.75
N ASP A 113 -21.37 -0.83 17.35
CA ASP A 113 -21.41 0.59 17.67
C ASP A 113 -22.47 1.31 16.82
N PHE A 114 -23.69 1.34 17.36
CA PHE A 114 -24.82 2.06 16.77
C PHE A 114 -24.51 3.53 16.47
N GLN A 115 -23.69 4.20 17.28
CA GLN A 115 -23.37 5.61 17.07
C GLN A 115 -22.35 5.79 15.93
N ALA A 116 -21.41 4.86 15.78
CA ALA A 116 -20.52 4.79 14.63
C ALA A 116 -21.31 4.50 13.34
N LEU A 117 -22.22 3.52 13.35
CA LEU A 117 -23.11 3.21 12.23
C LEU A 117 -23.96 4.42 11.80
N LEU A 118 -24.61 5.10 12.75
CA LEU A 118 -25.46 6.27 12.48
C LEU A 118 -24.67 7.50 12.00
N SER A 119 -23.36 7.57 12.27
CA SER A 119 -22.50 8.67 11.81
C SER A 119 -21.74 8.38 10.52
N GLY A 120 -22.09 7.29 9.82
CA GLY A 120 -21.39 6.86 8.59
C GLY A 120 -19.97 6.37 8.85
N ARG A 121 -19.67 5.99 10.10
CA ARG A 121 -18.40 5.41 10.57
C ARG A 121 -18.54 3.91 10.82
N GLY A 122 -19.32 3.23 9.99
CA GLY A 122 -19.47 1.78 10.05
C GLY A 122 -18.14 1.03 9.84
N PRO A 123 -18.16 -0.31 9.92
CA PRO A 123 -16.97 -1.13 9.66
C PRO A 123 -16.35 -0.73 8.32
N GLN A 124 -15.06 -0.38 8.34
CA GLN A 124 -14.35 -0.02 7.12
C GLN A 124 -14.08 -1.29 6.33
N THR A 125 -14.31 -1.20 5.03
CA THR A 125 -13.88 -2.22 4.08
C THR A 125 -12.59 -1.76 3.43
N ILE A 126 -11.77 -2.74 3.08
CA ILE A 126 -10.53 -2.55 2.32
C ILE A 126 -10.54 -3.56 1.18
N ASP A 127 -9.92 -3.19 0.07
CA ASP A 127 -9.62 -4.12 -1.00
C ASP A 127 -8.80 -5.30 -0.45
N PHE A 128 -9.15 -6.51 -0.88
CA PHE A 128 -8.59 -7.73 -0.35
C PHE A 128 -7.09 -7.89 -0.66
N GLU A 129 -6.63 -7.42 -1.82
CA GLU A 129 -5.20 -7.43 -2.15
C GLU A 129 -4.43 -6.51 -1.20
N LEU A 130 -5.00 -5.34 -0.91
CA LEU A 130 -4.42 -4.39 0.04
C LEU A 130 -4.40 -4.95 1.46
N GLU A 131 -5.43 -5.68 1.89
CA GLU A 131 -5.45 -6.36 3.20
C GLU A 131 -4.37 -7.43 3.27
N ILE A 132 -4.21 -8.28 2.24
CA ILE A 132 -3.15 -9.29 2.20
C ILE A 132 -1.78 -8.63 2.25
N CYS A 133 -1.56 -7.56 1.48
CA CYS A 133 -0.30 -6.85 1.52
C CYS A 133 -0.05 -6.21 2.90
N ARG A 134 -1.08 -5.63 3.52
CA ARG A 134 -1.00 -5.10 4.90
C ARG A 134 -0.57 -6.19 5.89
N GLN A 135 -1.17 -7.38 5.81
CA GLN A 135 -0.79 -8.53 6.65
C GLN A 135 0.65 -8.95 6.39
N ARG A 136 1.07 -9.03 5.12
CA ARG A 136 2.45 -9.34 4.72
C ARG A 136 3.46 -8.36 5.32
N LEU A 137 3.26 -7.06 5.12
CA LEU A 137 4.17 -6.02 5.65
C LEU A 137 4.21 -6.04 7.18
N TRP A 138 3.07 -6.23 7.83
CA TRP A 138 2.98 -6.36 9.29
C TRP A 138 3.83 -7.50 9.83
N THR A 139 4.08 -8.52 9.03
CA THR A 139 4.87 -9.69 9.46
C THR A 139 6.36 -9.51 9.28
N GLY A 140 6.78 -8.33 8.82
CA GLY A 140 8.17 -8.02 8.58
C GLY A 140 8.70 -8.49 7.22
N MET A 141 7.83 -9.04 6.37
CA MET A 141 8.18 -9.40 5.00
C MET A 141 8.30 -8.15 4.14
N VAL A 142 9.22 -8.18 3.18
CA VAL A 142 9.30 -7.13 2.17
C VAL A 142 8.12 -7.22 1.19
N PRO A 143 7.67 -6.09 0.60
CA PRO A 143 6.55 -6.11 -0.35
C PRO A 143 6.86 -6.93 -1.59
N LEU A 144 8.11 -6.86 -2.07
CA LEU A 144 8.62 -7.63 -3.20
C LEU A 144 10.04 -8.11 -2.87
N SER A 145 10.31 -9.40 -3.07
CA SER A 145 11.68 -9.94 -2.92
C SER A 145 12.61 -9.40 -4.01
N ASP A 146 13.91 -9.33 -3.74
CA ASP A 146 14.89 -8.91 -4.76
C ASP A 146 14.89 -9.86 -5.96
N HIS A 147 14.56 -11.15 -5.73
CA HIS A 147 14.37 -12.13 -6.79
C HIS A 147 13.26 -11.70 -7.76
N ARG A 148 12.07 -11.41 -7.23
CA ARG A 148 10.92 -10.98 -8.04
C ARG A 148 11.13 -9.62 -8.69
N TRP A 149 11.85 -8.71 -8.01
CA TRP A 149 12.28 -7.45 -8.60
C TRP A 149 13.14 -7.66 -9.86
N ALA A 150 14.08 -8.60 -9.79
CA ALA A 150 14.96 -8.95 -10.92
C ALA A 150 14.20 -9.68 -12.04
N GLU A 151 13.30 -10.61 -11.73
CA GLU A 151 12.46 -11.32 -12.72
C GLU A 151 11.59 -10.34 -13.52
N LYS A 152 11.00 -9.34 -12.84
CA LYS A 152 10.24 -8.25 -13.46
C LYS A 152 11.11 -7.20 -14.15
N LYS A 153 12.44 -7.32 -14.07
CA LYS A 153 13.42 -6.38 -14.64
C LYS A 153 13.14 -4.93 -14.25
N LEU A 154 12.80 -4.70 -12.98
CA LEU A 154 12.37 -3.37 -12.51
C LEU A 154 13.52 -2.35 -12.46
N ASP A 155 14.78 -2.79 -12.51
CA ASP A 155 15.96 -1.91 -12.68
C ASP A 155 16.15 -1.42 -14.14
N ALA A 156 15.42 -2.01 -15.10
CA ALA A 156 15.52 -1.63 -16.50
C ALA A 156 14.89 -0.24 -16.73
N PRO A 157 15.52 0.62 -17.55
CA PRO A 157 15.03 1.99 -17.80
C PRO A 157 13.59 2.02 -18.33
N GLU A 158 13.24 1.07 -19.19
CA GLU A 158 11.91 0.90 -19.77
C GLU A 158 10.84 0.53 -18.73
N ASN A 159 11.24 -0.01 -17.57
CA ASN A 159 10.34 -0.46 -16.51
C ASN A 159 10.32 0.45 -15.29
N ILE A 160 10.97 1.63 -15.34
CA ILE A 160 11.07 2.50 -14.17
C ILE A 160 9.71 2.96 -13.65
N ASP A 161 8.74 3.21 -14.54
CA ASP A 161 7.39 3.62 -14.12
C ASP A 161 6.68 2.49 -13.36
N LEU A 162 6.87 1.23 -13.78
CA LEU A 162 6.36 0.06 -13.08
C LEU A 162 7.06 -0.12 -11.71
N ALA A 163 8.37 0.06 -11.66
CA ALA A 163 9.15 0.01 -10.42
C ALA A 163 8.67 1.08 -9.41
N VAL A 164 8.42 2.30 -9.90
CA VAL A 164 7.84 3.40 -9.14
C VAL A 164 6.46 3.04 -8.59
N GLU A 165 5.60 2.42 -9.39
CA GLU A 165 4.27 1.98 -8.98
C GLU A 165 4.34 0.97 -7.82
N HIS A 166 5.24 -0.03 -7.91
CA HIS A 166 5.47 -0.99 -6.82
C HIS A 166 5.87 -0.30 -5.51
N ILE A 167 6.75 0.69 -5.57
CA ILE A 167 7.22 1.43 -4.38
C ILE A 167 6.08 2.31 -3.82
N LEU A 168 5.32 3.00 -4.67
CA LEU A 168 4.21 3.85 -4.23
C LEU A 168 3.08 3.03 -3.60
N LYS A 169 2.67 1.93 -4.22
CA LYS A 169 1.67 1.02 -3.64
C LYS A 169 2.11 0.53 -2.27
N THR A 170 3.38 0.16 -2.11
CA THR A 170 3.95 -0.17 -0.79
C THR A 170 3.80 0.98 0.21
N ALA A 171 4.12 2.21 -0.19
CA ALA A 171 4.05 3.39 0.67
C ALA A 171 2.60 3.74 1.06
N ASP A 172 1.64 3.46 0.19
CA ASP A 172 0.21 3.66 0.40
C ASP A 172 -0.43 2.50 1.18
N MET A 173 0.08 1.27 1.08
CA MET A 173 -0.35 0.10 1.85
C MET A 173 -0.01 0.21 3.35
N ILE A 174 1.00 1.01 3.70
CA ILE A 174 1.28 1.43 5.09
C ILE A 174 0.51 2.72 5.38
N TYR A 175 -0.80 2.67 5.18
CA TYR A 175 -1.70 3.76 5.55
C TYR A 175 -1.96 3.83 7.06
N PHE A 176 -1.17 3.13 7.90
CA PHE A 176 -1.22 3.25 9.36
C PHE A 176 -1.10 4.69 9.86
N SER A 177 -0.45 5.55 9.07
CA SER A 177 -0.31 6.98 9.34
C SER A 177 -1.56 7.82 9.02
N LEU A 178 -2.56 7.26 8.34
CA LEU A 178 -3.81 7.98 8.08
C LEU A 178 -4.56 8.22 9.40
N PRO A 179 -5.17 9.40 9.58
CA PRO A 179 -5.79 9.76 10.85
C PRO A 179 -6.81 8.74 11.37
N ASP A 180 -7.67 8.20 10.50
CA ASP A 180 -8.70 7.24 10.90
C ASP A 180 -8.12 5.87 11.25
N THR A 181 -7.22 5.34 10.43
CA THR A 181 -6.54 4.07 10.69
C THR A 181 -5.69 4.14 11.96
N SER A 182 -4.88 5.20 12.12
CA SER A 182 -4.09 5.44 13.33
C SER A 182 -4.97 5.51 14.58
N ARG A 183 -6.14 6.17 14.48
CA ARG A 183 -7.10 6.24 15.59
C ARG A 183 -7.67 4.86 15.94
N ARG A 184 -8.12 4.07 14.94
CA ARG A 184 -8.66 2.72 15.16
C ARG A 184 -7.63 1.77 15.75
N MET A 185 -6.41 1.75 15.20
CA MET A 185 -5.28 0.99 15.73
C MET A 185 -4.99 1.36 17.19
N ARG A 186 -4.97 2.66 17.51
CA ARG A 186 -4.76 3.16 18.88
C ARG A 186 -5.85 2.74 19.84
N GLN A 187 -7.12 2.76 19.40
CA GLN A 187 -8.24 2.30 20.21
C GLN A 187 -8.12 0.80 20.52
N ALA A 188 -7.87 -0.02 19.50
CA ALA A 188 -7.64 -1.46 19.66
C ALA A 188 -6.45 -1.77 20.57
N TYR A 189 -5.32 -1.10 20.35
CA TYR A 189 -4.13 -1.22 21.20
C TYR A 189 -4.42 -0.82 22.66
N ASN A 190 -5.05 0.33 22.89
CA ASN A 190 -5.32 0.83 24.24
C ASN A 190 -6.29 -0.09 24.99
N LYS A 191 -7.22 -0.72 24.29
CA LYS A 191 -8.13 -1.72 24.85
C LYS A 191 -7.41 -3.01 25.24
N ALA A 192 -6.51 -3.50 24.38
CA ALA A 192 -5.63 -4.62 24.72
C ALA A 192 -4.78 -4.29 25.96
N TYR A 193 -4.20 -3.09 26.00
CA TYR A 193 -3.45 -2.59 27.14
C TYR A 193 -4.30 -2.57 28.43
N ASP A 194 -5.52 -2.05 28.38
CA ASP A 194 -6.43 -2.01 29.53
C ASP A 194 -6.83 -3.43 30.00
N THR A 195 -7.01 -4.36 29.06
CA THR A 195 -7.25 -5.77 29.35
C THR A 195 -6.08 -6.38 30.13
N PHE A 196 -4.85 -6.07 29.73
CA PHE A 196 -3.66 -6.56 30.42
C PHE A 196 -3.42 -5.87 31.76
N ALA A 197 -3.67 -4.57 31.86
CA ALA A 197 -3.61 -3.86 33.14
C ALA A 197 -4.64 -4.40 34.15
N HIS A 198 -5.83 -4.77 33.66
CA HIS A 198 -6.81 -5.49 34.47
C HIS A 198 -6.28 -6.85 34.92
N PHE A 199 -5.74 -7.66 34.01
CA PHE A 199 -5.13 -8.95 34.35
C PHE A 199 -4.01 -8.81 35.40
N ASP A 200 -3.13 -7.82 35.25
CA ASP A 200 -2.07 -7.52 36.21
C ASP A 200 -2.63 -7.19 37.60
N THR A 201 -3.74 -6.47 37.66
CA THR A 201 -4.45 -6.17 38.92
C THR A 201 -5.03 -7.42 39.56
N VAL A 202 -5.62 -8.31 38.76
CA VAL A 202 -6.20 -9.58 39.24
C VAL A 202 -5.11 -10.52 39.75
N LEU A 203 -3.97 -10.59 39.07
CA LEU A 203 -2.81 -11.36 39.54
C LEU A 203 -2.27 -10.83 40.87
N ASP A 204 -2.14 -9.51 41.03
CA ASP A 204 -1.71 -8.92 42.30
C ASP A 204 -2.67 -9.27 43.44
N ALA A 205 -3.98 -9.21 43.19
CA ALA A 205 -5.00 -9.62 44.15
C ALA A 205 -4.93 -11.12 44.48
N TYR A 206 -4.63 -11.96 43.49
CA TYR A 206 -4.45 -13.40 43.69
C TYR A 206 -3.28 -13.68 44.64
N TYR A 207 -2.10 -13.11 44.38
CA TYR A 207 -0.93 -13.32 45.23
C TYR A 207 -1.11 -12.74 46.64
N ALA A 208 -1.74 -11.57 46.76
CA ALA A 208 -2.06 -10.97 48.06
C ALA A 208 -2.95 -11.87 48.94
N ARG A 209 -3.80 -12.72 48.33
CA ARG A 209 -4.75 -13.59 49.04
C ARG A 209 -4.28 -15.04 49.18
N ALA A 210 -3.71 -15.61 48.13
CA ALA A 210 -3.37 -17.04 48.07
C ALA A 210 -2.06 -17.38 48.79
N THR A 211 -1.12 -16.44 48.89
CA THR A 211 0.21 -16.68 49.43
C THR A 211 0.73 -15.49 50.26
N PRO A 212 0.11 -15.18 51.43
CA PRO A 212 0.57 -14.07 52.27
C PRO A 212 2.03 -14.19 52.73
N SER A 213 2.56 -15.43 52.77
CA SER A 213 3.93 -15.76 53.17
C SER A 213 4.92 -15.90 52.01
N THR A 214 4.46 -15.92 50.76
CA THR A 214 5.30 -15.99 49.56
C THR A 214 4.90 -14.88 48.60
N PRO A 215 5.50 -13.68 48.74
CA PRO A 215 5.17 -12.55 47.88
C PRO A 215 5.45 -12.91 46.42
N ARG A 216 4.69 -12.28 45.51
CA ARG A 216 4.93 -12.38 44.06
C ARG A 216 6.42 -12.12 43.79
N PRO A 217 7.11 -12.99 43.01
CA PRO A 217 8.53 -12.85 42.75
C PRO A 217 8.86 -11.46 42.21
N SER A 218 9.86 -10.80 42.81
CA SER A 218 10.41 -9.54 42.32
C SER A 218 11.59 -9.84 41.38
N PRO A 219 11.73 -9.14 40.25
CA PRO A 219 10.90 -8.03 39.78
C PRO A 219 9.55 -8.49 39.19
N VAL A 220 8.48 -7.72 39.46
CA VAL A 220 7.10 -8.08 39.09
C VAL A 220 6.88 -7.92 37.59
N ALA A 221 6.49 -9.00 36.92
CA ALA A 221 6.08 -8.97 35.52
C ALA A 221 4.74 -8.24 35.34
N ARG A 222 4.71 -7.28 34.42
CA ARG A 222 3.51 -6.52 34.05
C ARG A 222 3.17 -6.81 32.60
N LEU A 223 2.06 -7.51 32.36
CA LEU A 223 1.64 -7.90 31.03
C LEU A 223 1.32 -6.66 30.17
N ALA A 224 0.80 -5.59 30.77
CA ALA A 224 0.56 -4.33 30.05
C ALA A 224 1.86 -3.69 29.52
N ASP A 225 2.94 -3.77 30.30
CA ASP A 225 4.25 -3.23 29.89
C ASP A 225 4.92 -4.12 28.84
N LEU A 226 4.81 -5.45 28.97
CA LEU A 226 5.24 -6.41 27.95
C LEU A 226 4.52 -6.19 26.61
N TRP A 227 3.21 -5.90 26.65
CA TRP A 227 2.43 -5.54 25.45
C TRP A 227 2.93 -4.25 24.81
N ALA A 228 3.17 -3.21 25.61
CA ALA A 228 3.69 -1.95 25.11
C ALA A 228 5.08 -2.11 24.46
N GLU A 229 6.00 -2.82 25.11
CA GLU A 229 7.35 -3.05 24.59
C GLU A 229 7.30 -3.85 23.29
N PHE A 230 6.54 -4.95 23.28
CA PHE A 230 6.35 -5.78 22.08
C PHE A 230 5.77 -4.95 20.94
N PHE A 231 4.65 -4.27 21.15
CA PHE A 231 3.93 -3.57 20.09
C PHE A 231 4.75 -2.42 19.52
N PHE A 232 5.40 -1.62 20.38
CA PHE A 232 6.25 -0.53 19.90
C PHE A 232 7.49 -1.04 19.17
N SER A 233 8.13 -2.10 19.67
CA SER A 233 9.22 -2.75 18.95
C SER A 233 8.75 -3.32 17.60
N HIS A 234 7.53 -3.85 17.54
CA HIS A 234 6.95 -4.41 16.32
C HIS A 234 6.70 -3.35 15.26
N ILE A 235 6.02 -2.27 15.64
CA ILE A 235 5.76 -1.13 14.76
C ILE A 235 7.06 -0.51 14.27
N HIS A 236 8.03 -0.31 15.16
CA HIS A 236 9.34 0.20 14.79
C HIS A 236 10.03 -0.70 13.76
N PHE A 237 10.03 -2.01 14.02
CA PHE A 237 10.61 -3.00 13.10
C PHE A 237 9.95 -2.96 11.72
N VAL A 238 8.62 -3.07 11.66
CA VAL A 238 7.86 -3.11 10.40
C VAL A 238 8.06 -1.83 9.59
N THR A 239 7.94 -0.66 10.25
CA THR A 239 8.11 0.63 9.56
C THR A 239 9.56 0.86 9.13
N ASN A 240 10.55 0.47 9.92
CA ASN A 240 11.97 0.54 9.54
C ASN A 240 12.27 -0.38 8.35
N ARG A 241 11.76 -1.62 8.36
CA ARG A 241 11.99 -2.60 7.28
C ARG A 241 11.44 -2.13 5.96
N VAL A 242 10.17 -1.71 5.93
CA VAL A 242 9.51 -1.31 4.68
C VAL A 242 10.08 0.01 4.16
N HIS A 243 10.40 0.95 5.06
CA HIS A 243 11.08 2.17 4.69
C HIS A 243 12.46 1.89 4.08
N THR A 244 13.28 1.04 4.73
CA THR A 244 14.61 0.67 4.24
C THR A 244 14.54 -0.02 2.89
N TRP A 245 13.58 -0.95 2.70
CA TRP A 245 13.34 -1.59 1.42
C TRP A 245 13.03 -0.53 0.35
N ALA A 246 12.03 0.33 0.56
CA ALA A 246 11.63 1.33 -0.42
C ALA A 246 12.75 2.34 -0.72
N ALA A 247 13.45 2.82 0.30
CA ALA A 247 14.56 3.75 0.16
C ALA A 247 15.72 3.14 -0.65
N SER A 248 16.09 1.89 -0.36
CA SER A 248 17.16 1.19 -1.08
C SER A 248 16.84 0.98 -2.56
N HIS A 249 15.58 0.68 -2.90
CA HIS A 249 15.14 0.52 -4.28
C HIS A 249 15.09 1.86 -5.02
N VAL A 250 14.63 2.93 -4.37
CA VAL A 250 14.72 4.28 -4.95
C VAL A 250 16.18 4.68 -5.19
N ASP A 251 17.07 4.42 -4.23
CA ASP A 251 18.50 4.71 -4.38
C ASP A 251 19.12 3.91 -5.54
N ARG A 252 18.79 2.62 -5.69
CA ARG A 252 19.23 1.75 -6.79
C ARG A 252 18.79 2.30 -8.16
N LEU A 253 17.52 2.71 -8.28
CA LEU A 253 17.00 3.33 -9.50
C LEU A 253 17.67 4.68 -9.77
N ALA A 254 17.87 5.50 -8.75
CA ALA A 254 18.52 6.81 -8.86
C ALA A 254 19.99 6.69 -9.29
N ASP A 255 20.71 5.69 -8.78
CA ASP A 255 22.10 5.39 -9.19
C ASP A 255 22.16 4.95 -10.66
N GLY A 256 21.21 4.13 -11.10
CA GLY A 256 21.06 3.76 -12.52
C GLY A 256 20.81 4.98 -13.42
N LEU A 257 19.93 5.91 -13.00
CA LEU A 257 19.67 7.15 -13.74
C LEU A 257 20.88 8.09 -13.76
N ALA A 258 21.57 8.26 -12.63
CA ALA A 258 22.76 9.10 -12.54
C ALA A 258 23.86 8.60 -13.47
N THR A 259 24.12 7.29 -13.48
CA THR A 259 25.10 6.65 -14.37
C THR A 259 24.76 6.90 -15.85
N ARG A 260 23.47 6.78 -16.22
CA ARG A 260 23.01 7.04 -17.60
C ARG A 260 23.14 8.52 -17.98
N LEU A 261 22.90 9.42 -17.05
CA LEU A 261 23.06 10.86 -17.29
C LEU A 261 24.53 11.24 -17.48
N GLU A 262 25.43 10.63 -16.72
CA GLU A 262 26.88 10.79 -16.88
C GLU A 262 27.39 10.24 -18.22
N ALA A 263 26.77 9.18 -18.73
CA ALA A 263 27.07 8.59 -20.04
C ALA A 263 26.38 9.30 -21.23
N ALA A 264 25.44 10.22 -21.00
CA ALA A 264 24.71 10.88 -22.07
C ALA A 264 25.62 11.83 -22.88
N PRO A 265 25.34 12.09 -24.18
CA PRO A 265 26.15 13.02 -24.97
C PRO A 265 26.15 14.43 -24.37
N THR A 266 27.32 15.06 -24.25
CA THR A 266 27.44 16.45 -23.77
C THR A 266 26.75 17.41 -24.74
N VAL A 267 25.92 18.32 -24.22
CA VAL A 267 25.19 19.29 -25.03
C VAL A 267 25.89 20.65 -24.96
N PRO A 268 26.03 21.38 -26.09
CA PRO A 268 26.55 22.75 -26.09
C PRO A 268 25.76 23.63 -25.12
N ARG A 269 26.45 24.50 -24.38
CA ARG A 269 25.87 25.34 -23.31
C ARG A 269 24.81 26.35 -23.80
N ALA A 270 24.72 26.55 -25.11
CA ALA A 270 23.71 27.39 -25.76
C ALA A 270 22.37 26.67 -25.99
N THR A 271 22.33 25.33 -25.90
CA THR A 271 21.14 24.51 -26.06
C THR A 271 20.56 24.17 -24.69
N SER A 272 19.22 24.02 -24.61
CA SER A 272 18.57 23.36 -23.47
C SER A 272 19.06 21.92 -23.32
N MET A 273 18.71 21.25 -22.21
CA MET A 273 18.96 19.82 -22.02
C MET A 273 18.55 19.03 -23.27
N SER A 274 19.29 17.97 -23.63
CA SER A 274 18.84 17.09 -24.70
C SER A 274 17.52 16.41 -24.31
N PRO A 275 16.67 16.00 -25.26
CA PRO A 275 15.43 15.28 -24.94
C PRO A 275 15.67 14.05 -24.04
N GLN A 276 16.78 13.35 -24.23
CA GLN A 276 17.18 12.23 -23.39
C GLN A 276 17.53 12.67 -21.95
N GLN A 277 18.27 13.78 -21.80
CA GLN A 277 18.58 14.34 -20.48
C GLN A 277 17.33 14.85 -19.76
N GLU A 278 16.37 15.45 -20.48
CA GLU A 278 15.09 15.90 -19.94
C GLU A 278 14.26 14.72 -19.40
N VAL A 279 14.21 13.60 -20.14
CA VAL A 279 13.52 12.38 -19.68
C VAL A 279 14.17 11.82 -18.42
N LEU A 280 15.50 11.66 -18.40
CA LEU A 280 16.23 11.14 -17.24
C LEU A 280 16.07 12.05 -16.01
N PHE A 281 16.10 13.37 -16.21
CA PHE A 281 15.90 14.34 -15.13
C PHE A 281 14.46 14.28 -14.58
N THR A 282 13.46 14.14 -15.45
CA THR A 282 12.06 13.97 -15.07
C THR A 282 11.86 12.68 -14.27
N GLN A 283 12.45 11.57 -14.71
CA GLN A 283 12.44 10.30 -13.99
C GLN A 283 13.10 10.43 -12.60
N TYR A 284 14.21 11.17 -12.51
CA TYR A 284 14.84 11.43 -11.22
C TYR A 284 13.97 12.29 -10.28
N GLN A 285 13.29 13.30 -10.81
CA GLN A 285 12.33 14.09 -10.03
C GLN A 285 11.21 13.20 -9.47
N ASN A 286 10.73 12.22 -10.24
CA ASN A 286 9.76 11.23 -9.75
C ASN A 286 10.30 10.44 -8.55
N LEU A 287 11.52 9.91 -8.66
CA LEU A 287 12.17 9.21 -7.55
C LEU A 287 12.28 10.08 -6.30
N ALA A 288 12.60 11.38 -6.45
CA ALA A 288 12.63 12.34 -5.35
C ALA A 288 11.24 12.57 -4.70
N HIS A 289 10.16 12.55 -5.49
CA HIS A 289 8.80 12.63 -4.97
C HIS A 289 8.38 11.36 -4.22
N ILE A 290 8.75 10.19 -4.75
CA ILE A 290 8.40 8.90 -4.15
C ILE A 290 9.14 8.71 -2.83
N ILE A 291 10.43 9.02 -2.78
CA ILE A 291 11.18 8.88 -1.54
C ILE A 291 10.67 9.83 -0.46
N ARG A 292 10.26 11.05 -0.85
CA ARG A 292 9.58 11.97 0.07
C ARG A 292 8.33 11.32 0.65
N ARG A 293 7.48 10.75 -0.20
CA ARG A 293 6.25 10.08 0.21
C ARG A 293 6.55 8.96 1.20
N VAL A 294 7.49 8.09 0.87
CA VAL A 294 7.96 6.98 1.73
C VAL A 294 8.46 7.49 3.09
N ASP A 295 9.28 8.55 3.11
CA ASP A 295 9.83 9.14 4.33
C ASP A 295 8.71 9.61 5.29
N GLU A 296 7.63 10.16 4.74
CA GLU A 296 6.53 10.76 5.48
C GLU A 296 5.43 9.76 5.87
N THR A 297 5.12 8.76 5.02
CA THR A 297 3.99 7.83 5.24
C THR A 297 4.39 6.56 5.95
N VAL A 298 5.59 6.03 5.69
CA VAL A 298 6.07 4.76 6.28
C VAL A 298 6.61 5.02 7.69
N LEU A 299 5.80 5.68 8.52
CA LEU A 299 6.10 6.07 9.89
C LEU A 299 4.83 5.88 10.71
N PHE A 300 4.97 5.58 12.00
CA PHE A 300 3.80 5.39 12.86
C PHE A 300 3.93 6.23 14.14
N PRO A 301 3.24 7.38 14.22
CA PRO A 301 3.24 8.20 15.42
C PRO A 301 2.54 7.45 16.57
N LEU A 302 3.24 7.25 17.68
CA LEU A 302 2.72 6.58 18.88
C LEU A 302 1.91 7.51 19.79
N VAL A 303 1.47 8.66 19.28
CA VAL A 303 0.79 9.67 20.10
C VAL A 303 -0.54 9.15 20.62
N GLY A 304 -0.71 9.18 21.95
CA GLY A 304 -1.90 8.70 22.64
C GLY A 304 -2.01 7.19 22.82
N PHE A 305 -0.94 6.43 22.52
CA PHE A 305 -0.82 5.02 22.90
C PHE A 305 -0.44 4.91 24.38
N LYS A 306 -1.24 4.20 25.17
CA LYS A 306 -1.00 3.96 26.60
C LYS A 306 0.28 3.14 26.80
N ASN A 307 1.14 3.59 27.70
CA ASN A 307 2.32 2.85 28.15
C ASN A 307 2.86 3.48 29.44
N THR A 308 3.61 2.72 30.25
CA THR A 308 4.37 3.28 31.39
C THR A 308 5.88 3.39 31.11
N LEU A 309 6.34 2.77 30.02
CA LEU A 309 7.75 2.56 29.67
C LEU A 309 8.52 3.87 29.45
N PRO A 310 9.54 4.19 30.28
CA PRO A 310 10.26 5.47 30.21
C PRO A 310 10.85 5.78 28.83
N HIS A 311 11.43 4.79 28.16
CA HIS A 311 12.12 4.98 26.87
C HIS A 311 11.16 5.25 25.69
N TRP A 312 9.86 4.99 25.85
CA TRP A 312 8.83 5.28 24.83
C TRP A 312 7.96 6.49 25.15
N ARG A 313 8.08 7.10 26.34
CA ARG A 313 7.24 8.25 26.76
C ARG A 313 7.32 9.42 25.80
N HIS A 314 8.51 9.75 25.31
CA HIS A 314 8.71 10.86 24.38
C HIS A 314 8.08 10.61 23.00
N ALA A 315 8.08 9.36 22.53
CA ALA A 315 7.43 8.99 21.28
C ALA A 315 5.89 9.03 21.39
N ALA A 316 5.34 8.70 22.56
CA ALA A 316 3.90 8.70 22.81
C ALA A 316 3.31 10.06 23.19
N SER A 317 4.15 11.03 23.55
CA SER A 317 3.77 12.40 23.94
C SER A 317 4.91 13.36 23.60
N PRO A 318 5.12 13.69 22.31
CA PRO A 318 6.16 14.61 21.90
C PRO A 318 5.88 16.02 22.46
N PRO A 319 6.93 16.81 22.74
CA PRO A 319 6.76 18.19 23.19
C PRO A 319 5.95 18.99 22.16
N ILE A 320 5.10 19.90 22.65
CA ILE A 320 4.33 20.80 21.79
C ILE A 320 5.33 21.77 21.13
N VAL A 321 5.60 21.55 19.85
CA VAL A 321 6.37 22.47 19.00
C VAL A 321 5.37 23.41 18.31
N ASP A 322 5.67 24.71 18.28
CA ASP A 322 4.96 25.66 17.42
C ASP A 322 5.37 25.40 15.95
N TRP A 323 4.72 24.39 15.35
CA TRP A 323 4.93 24.03 13.95
C TRP A 323 4.70 25.20 12.99
N PRO A 324 3.70 26.08 13.18
CA PRO A 324 3.60 27.32 12.42
C PRO A 324 4.86 28.19 12.50
N ALA A 325 5.49 28.37 13.68
CA ALA A 325 6.75 29.11 13.80
C ALA A 325 7.90 28.40 13.07
N TYR A 326 7.99 27.08 13.18
CA TYR A 326 8.98 26.29 12.45
C TYR A 326 8.84 26.48 10.94
N ILE A 327 7.62 26.38 10.40
CA ILE A 327 7.33 26.58 8.98
C ILE A 327 7.69 28.01 8.55
N ARG A 328 7.39 29.04 9.38
CA ARG A 328 7.80 30.43 9.11
C ARG A 328 9.33 30.60 9.05
N SER A 329 10.07 29.82 9.82
CA SER A 329 11.55 29.76 9.73
C SER A 329 12.05 28.97 8.51
N HIS A 330 11.14 28.51 7.64
CA HIS A 330 11.39 27.67 6.48
C HIS A 330 12.04 26.31 6.82
N GLY A 331 12.00 25.85 8.07
CA GLY A 331 12.73 24.65 8.48
C GLY A 331 14.24 24.86 8.52
N ALA A 332 14.69 26.02 9.01
CA ALA A 332 16.11 26.30 9.21
C ALA A 332 16.76 25.36 10.24
N THR A 333 16.00 24.92 11.24
CA THR A 333 16.46 23.98 12.27
C THR A 333 16.24 22.52 11.86
N PRO A 334 17.10 21.59 12.29
CA PRO A 334 16.87 20.15 12.10
C PRO A 334 15.63 19.66 12.86
N LEU A 335 14.97 18.61 12.34
CA LEU A 335 13.78 18.02 12.97
C LEU A 335 14.10 17.26 14.27
N GLN A 336 15.26 16.58 14.33
CA GLN A 336 15.73 15.82 15.50
C GLN A 336 14.67 14.85 16.09
N GLY A 337 13.91 14.17 15.23
CA GLY A 337 12.84 13.27 15.65
C GLY A 337 11.59 13.96 16.21
N ASN A 338 11.56 15.30 16.24
CA ASN A 338 10.34 16.06 16.53
C ASN A 338 9.60 16.30 15.22
N TYR A 339 8.35 15.83 15.15
CA TYR A 339 7.47 16.06 14.01
C TYR A 339 5.99 15.98 14.43
N PRO A 340 5.08 16.61 13.66
CA PRO A 340 3.65 16.47 13.88
C PRO A 340 3.18 15.01 13.78
N ALA A 341 2.26 14.63 14.67
CA ALA A 341 1.58 13.33 14.57
C ALA A 341 0.69 13.27 13.32
N ASP A 342 0.04 14.39 12.98
CA ASP A 342 -0.75 14.53 11.77
C ASP A 342 0.15 14.44 10.52
N VAL A 343 -0.18 13.52 9.61
CA VAL A 343 0.62 13.27 8.40
C VAL A 343 0.65 14.48 7.47
N LEU A 344 -0.42 15.27 7.40
CA LEU A 344 -0.47 16.45 6.53
C LEU A 344 0.47 17.53 7.05
N GLN A 345 0.44 17.80 8.35
CA GLN A 345 1.37 18.75 8.99
C GLN A 345 2.81 18.26 8.90
N ARG A 346 3.05 16.96 9.11
CA ARG A 346 4.39 16.35 8.99
C ARG A 346 4.96 16.52 7.60
N ASN A 347 4.15 16.29 6.57
CA ASN A 347 4.55 16.51 5.17
C ASN A 347 4.97 17.97 4.94
N GLU A 348 4.20 18.94 5.40
CA GLU A 348 4.56 20.36 5.21
C GLU A 348 5.89 20.70 5.90
N VAL A 349 6.04 20.28 7.16
CA VAL A 349 7.25 20.49 7.95
C VAL A 349 8.49 19.83 7.31
N TYR A 350 8.34 18.58 6.84
CA TYR A 350 9.41 17.84 6.17
C TYR A 350 9.78 18.44 4.82
N HIS A 351 8.78 18.84 4.03
CA HIS A 351 8.96 19.46 2.73
C HIS A 351 9.78 20.74 2.82
N GLN A 352 9.42 21.65 3.73
CA GLN A 352 10.15 22.90 3.94
C GLN A 352 11.60 22.61 4.33
N ARG A 353 11.81 21.64 5.22
CA ARG A 353 13.16 21.24 5.65
C ARG A 353 14.00 20.73 4.48
N VAL A 354 13.49 19.79 3.69
CA VAL A 354 14.22 19.25 2.54
C VAL A 354 14.47 20.33 1.48
N ALA A 355 13.50 21.19 1.19
CA ALA A 355 13.67 22.29 0.25
C ALA A 355 14.81 23.24 0.66
N ASN A 356 14.94 23.53 1.96
CA ASN A 356 16.08 24.29 2.50
C ASN A 356 17.40 23.55 2.33
N LEU A 357 17.46 22.27 2.66
CA LEU A 357 18.67 21.45 2.49
C LEU A 357 19.11 21.36 1.02
N VAL A 358 18.15 21.26 0.09
CA VAL A 358 18.42 21.28 -1.36
C VAL A 358 19.05 22.61 -1.76
N ARG A 359 18.49 23.76 -1.33
CA ARG A 359 19.06 25.09 -1.62
C ARG A 359 20.47 25.22 -1.07
N GLU A 360 20.71 24.78 0.16
CA GLU A 360 22.02 24.80 0.82
C GLU A 360 23.06 23.98 0.04
N LYS A 361 22.72 22.75 -0.37
CA LYS A 361 23.63 21.85 -1.09
C LYS A 361 23.92 22.32 -2.51
N ILE A 362 22.91 22.83 -3.23
CA ILE A 362 23.11 23.40 -4.58
C ILE A 362 23.96 24.68 -4.52
N THR A 363 23.73 25.54 -3.53
CA THR A 363 24.49 26.79 -3.38
C THR A 363 25.96 26.53 -3.05
N ARG A 364 26.26 25.53 -2.19
CA ARG A 364 27.65 25.12 -1.91
C ARG A 364 28.39 24.63 -3.14
N HIS A 365 27.75 23.84 -4.01
CA HIS A 365 28.36 23.37 -5.25
C HIS A 365 28.70 24.53 -6.20
N ARG A 366 27.80 25.53 -6.30
CA ARG A 366 28.06 26.74 -7.12
C ARG A 366 29.16 27.62 -6.54
N GLY A 367 29.29 27.67 -5.21
CA GLY A 367 30.33 28.45 -4.52
C GLY A 367 31.72 27.81 -4.58
N ALA A 368 31.81 26.48 -4.60
CA ALA A 368 33.09 25.75 -4.64
C ALA A 368 33.75 25.72 -6.03
N GLY A 369 32.96 25.84 -7.11
CA GLY A 369 33.45 25.88 -8.50
C GLY A 369 33.70 27.27 -9.08
N ALA A 370 33.40 28.34 -8.34
CA ALA A 370 33.56 29.72 -8.81
C ALA A 370 35.00 30.23 -8.63
N GLY A 371 35.96 29.57 -9.28
CA GLY A 371 37.18 30.25 -9.72
C GLY A 371 36.84 31.23 -10.86
N PRO A 372 37.59 32.33 -11.06
CA PRO A 372 37.29 33.33 -12.08
C PRO A 372 37.66 32.82 -13.48
N ALA A 373 36.97 31.82 -14.01
CA ALA A 373 37.09 31.38 -15.39
C ALA A 373 36.13 32.20 -16.29
N ARG A 374 36.48 33.47 -16.50
CA ARG A 374 36.01 34.21 -17.69
C ARG A 374 36.69 33.59 -18.91
N GLY A 375 35.94 33.05 -19.86
CA GLY A 375 36.43 33.04 -21.25
C GLY A 375 35.97 31.96 -22.23
N ASN A 376 35.53 30.77 -21.82
CA ASN A 376 35.17 29.73 -22.81
C ASN A 376 33.72 29.27 -22.69
N VAL A 377 32.96 29.47 -23.79
CA VAL A 377 31.63 28.90 -24.02
C VAL A 377 31.77 27.41 -24.34
N GLY A 378 32.26 26.64 -23.36
CA GLY A 378 32.29 25.17 -23.44
C GLY A 378 30.92 24.57 -23.12
N ALA A 379 30.64 23.37 -23.64
CA ALA A 379 29.47 22.56 -23.28
C ALA A 379 29.33 22.38 -21.75
N PHE A 380 28.11 22.15 -21.25
CA PHE A 380 27.97 21.67 -19.87
C PHE A 380 28.64 20.29 -19.80
N SER A 381 29.54 20.10 -18.85
CA SER A 381 30.00 18.76 -18.53
C SER A 381 28.83 17.95 -17.96
N ASN A 382 28.79 16.64 -18.23
CA ASN A 382 27.76 15.78 -17.65
C ASN A 382 27.83 15.79 -16.11
N GLU A 383 29.01 16.05 -15.54
CA GLU A 383 29.21 16.22 -14.10
C GLU A 383 28.48 17.46 -13.54
N GLU A 384 28.47 18.59 -14.27
CA GLU A 384 27.71 19.79 -13.89
C GLU A 384 26.20 19.56 -13.92
N VAL A 385 25.71 18.66 -14.79
CA VAL A 385 24.29 18.26 -14.88
C VAL A 385 23.94 17.23 -13.79
N ALA A 386 24.85 16.33 -13.42
CA ALA A 386 24.66 15.32 -12.38
C ALA A 386 24.85 15.86 -10.95
N ALA A 387 25.60 16.95 -10.74
CA ALA A 387 25.84 17.51 -9.41
C ALA A 387 24.55 17.95 -8.65
N PRO A 388 23.55 18.60 -9.29
CA PRO A 388 22.26 18.86 -8.66
C PRO A 388 21.53 17.60 -8.18
N ILE A 389 21.61 16.50 -8.94
CA ILE A 389 21.01 15.21 -8.57
C ILE A 389 21.63 14.72 -7.27
N ARG A 390 22.96 14.66 -7.18
CA ARG A 390 23.68 14.29 -5.95
C ARG A 390 23.33 15.20 -4.77
N GLY A 391 23.23 16.52 -5.02
CA GLY A 391 22.83 17.50 -4.01
C GLY A 391 21.42 17.24 -3.46
N VAL A 392 20.46 16.94 -4.33
CA VAL A 392 19.07 16.59 -3.95
C VAL A 392 19.05 15.29 -3.15
N ARG A 393 19.72 14.23 -3.62
CA ARG A 393 19.78 12.94 -2.92
C ARG A 393 20.36 13.09 -1.52
N ALA A 394 21.46 13.82 -1.39
CA ALA A 394 22.07 14.09 -0.10
C ALA A 394 21.14 14.90 0.81
N ALA A 395 20.33 15.82 0.28
CA ALA A 395 19.35 16.59 1.06
C ALA A 395 18.25 15.68 1.61
N TYR A 396 17.68 14.80 0.79
CA TYR A 396 16.69 13.81 1.22
C TYR A 396 17.26 12.82 2.25
N ALA A 397 18.47 12.30 2.04
CA ALA A 397 19.12 11.42 3.00
C ALA A 397 19.33 12.10 4.37
N GLN A 398 19.68 13.39 4.36
CA GLN A 398 19.81 14.17 5.59
C GLN A 398 18.47 14.45 6.25
N GLY A 399 17.47 14.91 5.49
CA GLY A 399 16.12 15.15 6.01
C GLY A 399 15.54 13.88 6.64
N ARG A 400 15.69 12.73 5.98
CA ARG A 400 15.29 11.42 6.50
C ARG A 400 15.95 11.10 7.83
N ARG A 401 17.27 11.27 7.94
CA ARG A 401 17.98 11.04 9.22
C ARG A 401 17.50 11.97 10.32
N GLU A 402 17.22 13.23 10.00
CA GLU A 402 16.66 14.19 10.97
C GLU A 402 15.23 13.83 11.39
N LEU A 403 14.43 13.24 10.49
CA LEU A 403 13.05 12.82 10.76
C LEU A 403 12.98 11.49 11.54
N ARG A 404 13.77 10.49 11.14
CA ARG A 404 13.64 9.08 11.57
C ARG A 404 14.77 8.60 12.48
N GLY A 405 15.88 9.33 12.54
CA GLY A 405 17.13 8.83 13.12
C GLY A 405 17.98 8.06 12.10
N GLU A 406 19.04 7.44 12.60
CA GLU A 406 19.88 6.56 11.78
C GLU A 406 19.12 5.28 11.41
N ALA A 407 19.32 4.81 10.18
CA ALA A 407 18.71 3.56 9.73
C ALA A 407 19.29 2.39 10.54
N GLU A 408 18.43 1.65 11.23
CA GLU A 408 18.85 0.42 11.90
C GLU A 408 18.97 -0.70 10.88
N ALA A 409 20.12 -1.38 10.90
CA ALA A 409 20.32 -2.57 10.07
C ALA A 409 19.37 -3.68 10.51
N VAL A 410 18.58 -4.19 9.57
CA VAL A 410 17.75 -5.36 9.81
C VAL A 410 18.66 -6.58 9.83
N VAL A 411 18.92 -7.10 11.03
CA VAL A 411 19.78 -8.28 11.22
C VAL A 411 19.13 -9.53 10.62
N GLU A 412 17.81 -9.66 10.77
CA GLU A 412 17.08 -10.85 10.36
C GLU A 412 15.58 -10.55 10.17
N GLU A 413 14.92 -11.25 9.23
CA GLU A 413 13.47 -11.21 9.08
C GLU A 413 12.74 -11.99 10.18
N LEU A 414 11.61 -11.46 10.66
CA LEU A 414 10.85 -12.04 11.78
C LEU A 414 10.48 -13.50 11.59
N TRP A 415 10.06 -13.86 10.37
CA TRP A 415 9.68 -15.23 10.07
C TRP A 415 10.89 -16.16 10.02
N VAL A 416 12.07 -15.67 9.60
CA VAL A 416 13.32 -16.42 9.57
C VAL A 416 13.83 -16.65 11.00
N ALA A 417 13.80 -15.63 11.86
CA ALA A 417 14.20 -15.74 13.26
C ALA A 417 13.38 -16.80 14.00
N ALA A 418 12.07 -16.74 13.82
CA ALA A 418 11.15 -17.68 14.43
C ALA A 418 11.23 -19.09 13.81
N LEU A 419 11.47 -19.20 12.50
CA LEU A 419 11.78 -20.47 11.86
C LEU A 419 13.06 -21.08 12.43
N ARG A 420 14.15 -20.32 12.51
CA ARG A 420 15.41 -20.79 13.07
C ARG A 420 15.21 -21.31 14.49
N GLN A 421 14.49 -20.56 15.32
CA GLN A 421 14.16 -21.00 16.67
C GLN A 421 13.40 -22.34 16.69
N SER A 422 12.46 -22.55 15.77
CA SER A 422 11.74 -23.84 15.67
C SER A 422 12.61 -25.00 15.16
N LEU A 423 13.75 -24.70 14.54
CA LEU A 423 14.73 -25.65 14.00
C LEU A 423 15.95 -25.86 14.92
N GLU A 424 16.10 -25.07 15.99
CA GLU A 424 17.19 -25.17 16.97
C GLU A 424 16.79 -26.13 18.09
N ARG A 425 17.63 -27.16 18.32
CA ARG A 425 17.40 -28.14 19.37
C ARG A 425 17.93 -27.55 20.69
N PRO A 426 17.17 -27.55 21.79
CA PRO A 426 17.76 -27.20 23.08
C PRO A 426 18.89 -28.19 23.38
N GLU A 427 20.11 -27.68 23.60
CA GLU A 427 21.28 -28.49 23.97
C GLU A 427 21.12 -29.12 25.35
N ASP A 428 20.33 -28.48 26.22
CA ASP A 428 19.99 -28.98 27.54
C ASP A 428 18.76 -29.89 27.45
N GLY A 429 18.95 -31.20 27.68
CA GLY A 429 17.91 -32.22 27.77
C GLY A 429 16.91 -32.04 28.94
N GLY A 430 16.61 -30.81 29.33
CA GLY A 430 15.63 -30.45 30.35
C GLY A 430 14.21 -30.82 29.93
N ALA A 431 13.46 -31.38 30.88
CA ALA A 431 12.27 -32.21 30.70
C ALA A 431 10.99 -31.52 30.15
N ALA A 432 11.10 -30.37 29.49
CA ALA A 432 9.99 -29.75 28.78
C ALA A 432 10.31 -29.69 27.29
N ARG A 433 10.09 -30.80 26.57
CA ARG A 433 10.07 -30.80 25.10
C ARG A 433 9.07 -29.72 24.66
N PRO A 434 9.46 -28.68 23.88
CA PRO A 434 8.46 -27.92 23.15
C PRO A 434 7.68 -28.90 22.25
N PRO A 435 6.36 -28.76 22.10
CA PRO A 435 5.52 -29.85 21.58
C PRO A 435 5.88 -30.35 20.16
N ARG A 436 6.59 -29.57 19.34
CA ARG A 436 6.98 -29.96 17.96
C ARG A 436 8.32 -29.34 17.58
N TYR A 437 9.40 -30.10 17.69
CA TYR A 437 10.70 -29.76 17.10
C TYR A 437 10.70 -30.19 15.63
N TYR A 438 11.08 -29.30 14.73
CA TYR A 438 11.23 -29.63 13.30
C TYR A 438 12.71 -29.73 12.95
N ALA A 439 13.10 -30.82 12.29
CA ALA A 439 14.46 -30.97 11.76
C ALA A 439 14.63 -30.20 10.44
N LYS A 440 13.56 -30.12 9.66
CA LYS A 440 13.51 -29.54 8.32
C LYS A 440 12.25 -28.69 8.13
N TRP A 441 12.21 -27.89 7.09
CA TRP A 441 11.03 -27.11 6.73
C TRP A 441 10.87 -27.06 5.22
N GLY A 442 9.66 -26.81 4.74
CA GLY A 442 9.37 -26.74 3.31
C GLY A 442 8.02 -27.39 3.01
N PHE A 443 7.97 -28.28 2.03
CA PHE A 443 6.72 -28.88 1.59
C PHE A 443 6.85 -30.39 1.29
N LEU A 444 5.74 -31.09 1.46
CA LEU A 444 5.55 -32.44 0.92
C LEU A 444 4.80 -32.31 -0.41
N GLY A 445 5.39 -32.81 -1.49
CA GLY A 445 4.83 -32.80 -2.83
C GLY A 445 4.40 -34.19 -3.29
N TYR A 446 3.29 -34.24 -4.03
CA TYR A 446 2.73 -35.47 -4.56
C TYR A 446 2.75 -35.47 -6.10
N ARG A 447 3.31 -36.50 -6.71
CA ARG A 447 3.09 -36.81 -8.13
C ARG A 447 1.72 -37.48 -8.25
N VAL A 448 0.71 -36.74 -8.71
CA VAL A 448 -0.65 -37.29 -8.92
C VAL A 448 -0.97 -37.50 -10.39
N TRP A 449 -0.14 -37.01 -11.30
CA TRP A 449 -0.26 -37.25 -12.72
C TRP A 449 0.78 -38.26 -13.19
N HIS A 450 0.34 -39.29 -13.91
CA HIS A 450 1.18 -40.44 -14.28
C HIS A 450 1.36 -40.57 -15.80
N GLY A 451 0.72 -39.72 -16.59
CA GLY A 451 0.86 -39.69 -18.04
C GLY A 451 2.22 -39.23 -18.57
N HIS A 452 3.03 -38.51 -17.78
CA HIS A 452 4.42 -38.16 -18.16
C HIS A 452 5.37 -39.33 -17.90
N SER A 453 6.35 -39.51 -18.78
CA SER A 453 7.45 -40.47 -18.62
C SER A 453 8.29 -40.18 -17.37
N ASP A 454 9.06 -41.15 -16.90
CA ASP A 454 9.95 -40.95 -15.75
C ASP A 454 11.10 -39.97 -16.08
N GLU A 455 11.50 -39.88 -17.36
CA GLU A 455 12.45 -38.87 -17.84
C GLU A 455 11.86 -37.44 -17.78
N GLU A 456 10.62 -37.25 -18.21
CA GLU A 456 9.90 -35.98 -18.11
C GLU A 456 9.66 -35.59 -16.66
N TRP A 457 9.26 -36.55 -15.82
CA TRP A 457 9.13 -36.34 -14.37
C TRP A 457 10.46 -35.89 -13.76
N ALA A 458 11.56 -36.58 -14.05
CA ALA A 458 12.88 -36.19 -13.56
C ALA A 458 13.30 -34.81 -14.09
N ALA A 459 12.95 -34.46 -15.33
CA ALA A 459 13.20 -33.13 -15.89
C ALA A 459 12.39 -32.04 -15.17
N PHE A 460 11.12 -32.29 -14.89
CA PHE A 460 10.25 -31.42 -14.09
C PHE A 460 10.85 -31.20 -12.69
N VAL A 461 11.14 -32.27 -11.94
CA VAL A 461 11.67 -32.17 -10.57
C VAL A 461 12.96 -31.35 -10.55
N ARG A 462 13.89 -31.60 -11.49
CA ARG A 462 15.13 -30.81 -11.59
C ARG A 462 14.87 -29.33 -11.84
N LYS A 463 13.99 -28.99 -12.79
CA LYS A 463 13.68 -27.60 -13.13
C LYS A 463 12.96 -26.90 -11.97
N PHE A 464 11.94 -27.54 -11.40
CA PHE A 464 11.19 -27.05 -10.25
C PHE A 464 12.10 -26.82 -9.04
N GLU A 465 12.93 -27.79 -8.66
CA GLU A 465 13.82 -27.62 -7.52
C GLU A 465 14.88 -26.55 -7.77
N THR A 466 15.33 -26.37 -9.02
CA THR A 466 16.28 -25.30 -9.36
C THR A 466 15.64 -23.93 -9.20
N ASP A 467 14.43 -23.76 -9.73
CA ASP A 467 13.63 -22.53 -9.61
C ASP A 467 13.36 -22.20 -8.14
N VAL A 468 12.77 -23.14 -7.40
CA VAL A 468 12.41 -22.95 -6.00
C VAL A 468 13.64 -22.76 -5.10
N ARG A 469 14.80 -23.35 -5.41
CA ARG A 469 16.05 -23.12 -4.65
C ARG A 469 16.65 -21.73 -4.86
N ASN A 470 16.22 -20.99 -5.88
CA ASN A 470 16.62 -19.60 -6.14
C ASN A 470 15.88 -18.58 -5.26
N TRP A 471 15.62 -18.93 -3.99
CA TRP A 471 14.95 -18.07 -3.04
C TRP A 471 15.94 -17.46 -2.03
N GLY A 472 15.48 -16.45 -1.29
CA GLY A 472 16.22 -15.84 -0.18
C GLY A 472 17.06 -14.62 -0.58
N ALA A 473 17.09 -14.24 -1.87
CA ALA A 473 17.69 -12.98 -2.28
C ALA A 473 16.96 -11.79 -1.64
N GLY A 474 17.70 -10.97 -0.88
CA GLY A 474 17.14 -9.85 -0.12
C GLY A 474 16.52 -10.21 1.24
N VAL A 475 16.49 -11.51 1.60
CA VAL A 475 15.94 -12.01 2.87
C VAL A 475 17.03 -12.04 3.95
N ALA A 476 16.94 -11.15 4.93
CA ALA A 476 17.91 -11.04 6.00
C ALA A 476 17.89 -12.27 6.93
N GLY A 477 19.06 -12.85 7.23
CA GLY A 477 19.22 -13.99 8.15
C GLY A 477 18.96 -15.38 7.55
N VAL A 478 18.67 -15.47 6.25
CA VAL A 478 18.21 -16.69 5.57
C VAL A 478 19.21 -17.84 5.60
N GLU A 479 20.51 -17.55 5.63
CA GLU A 479 21.59 -18.55 5.54
C GLU A 479 21.49 -19.62 6.64
N GLY A 480 21.03 -19.26 7.84
CA GLY A 480 20.88 -20.19 8.96
C GLY A 480 19.75 -21.22 8.81
N VAL A 481 18.83 -21.03 7.86
CA VAL A 481 17.67 -21.92 7.64
C VAL A 481 17.68 -22.55 6.25
N LYS A 482 18.41 -21.97 5.28
CA LYS A 482 18.41 -22.41 3.88
C LYS A 482 18.85 -23.87 3.71
N GLY A 483 19.87 -24.31 4.45
CA GLY A 483 20.36 -25.69 4.43
C GLY A 483 19.40 -26.73 5.03
N LYS A 484 18.36 -26.30 5.75
CA LYS A 484 17.32 -27.17 6.35
C LYS A 484 16.03 -27.21 5.53
N MET A 485 16.00 -26.52 4.38
CA MET A 485 14.86 -26.51 3.48
C MET A 485 14.78 -27.83 2.71
N GLU A 486 13.59 -28.42 2.63
CA GLU A 486 13.33 -29.67 1.89
C GLU A 486 11.99 -29.59 1.16
N ILE A 487 12.02 -29.92 -0.13
CA ILE A 487 10.84 -30.37 -0.88
C ILE A 487 10.95 -31.88 -0.98
N ARG A 488 9.99 -32.59 -0.39
CA ARG A 488 9.97 -34.06 -0.42
C ARG A 488 8.90 -34.52 -1.39
N TRP A 489 9.28 -35.28 -2.41
CA TRP A 489 8.33 -35.83 -3.38
C TRP A 489 7.91 -37.25 -3.01
N VAL A 490 6.62 -37.55 -3.20
CA VAL A 490 6.03 -38.88 -3.06
C VAL A 490 5.25 -39.22 -4.33
N ASP A 491 5.42 -40.45 -4.84
CA ASP A 491 4.64 -40.92 -5.98
C ASP A 491 3.26 -41.41 -5.51
N GLY A 492 2.19 -40.80 -6.03
CA GLY A 492 0.82 -41.17 -5.69
C GLY A 492 0.51 -42.64 -5.97
N ARG A 493 1.15 -43.26 -6.97
CA ARG A 493 0.94 -44.69 -7.32
C ARG A 493 1.33 -45.61 -6.18
N GLU A 494 2.43 -45.30 -5.49
CA GLU A 494 2.93 -46.10 -4.36
C GLU A 494 1.98 -46.06 -3.16
N LEU A 495 1.19 -44.99 -3.06
CA LEU A 495 0.20 -44.77 -2.00
C LEU A 495 -1.22 -45.19 -2.39
N GLY A 496 -1.43 -45.69 -3.62
CA GLY A 496 -2.76 -46.02 -4.14
C GLY A 496 -3.64 -44.79 -4.39
N ILE A 497 -3.04 -43.60 -4.57
CA ILE A 497 -3.74 -42.38 -4.96
C ILE A 497 -4.00 -42.45 -6.47
N ALA A 498 -5.26 -42.26 -6.88
CA ALA A 498 -5.64 -42.31 -8.29
C ALA A 498 -5.08 -41.12 -9.09
N GLU A 499 -5.01 -41.26 -10.42
CA GLU A 499 -4.53 -40.18 -11.28
C GLU A 499 -5.43 -38.93 -11.15
N GLY A 500 -4.81 -37.78 -10.85
CA GLY A 500 -5.49 -36.51 -10.60
C GLY A 500 -6.21 -36.41 -9.25
N ASP A 501 -6.10 -37.41 -8.36
CA ASP A 501 -6.81 -37.43 -7.07
C ASP A 501 -6.12 -36.56 -5.99
N VAL A 502 -6.39 -35.26 -6.05
CA VAL A 502 -5.89 -34.29 -5.06
C VAL A 502 -6.45 -34.56 -3.65
N GLU A 503 -7.66 -35.08 -3.54
CA GLU A 503 -8.27 -35.42 -2.25
C GLU A 503 -7.59 -36.63 -1.60
N GLY A 504 -7.17 -37.61 -2.39
CA GLY A 504 -6.31 -38.71 -1.94
C GLY A 504 -5.00 -38.19 -1.33
N ALA A 505 -4.32 -37.27 -2.02
CA ALA A 505 -3.12 -36.61 -1.50
C ALA A 505 -3.40 -35.81 -0.21
N ARG A 506 -4.51 -35.07 -0.15
CA ARG A 506 -4.94 -34.32 1.05
C ARG A 506 -5.15 -35.23 2.24
N LYS A 507 -5.87 -36.35 2.06
CA LYS A 507 -6.13 -37.34 3.11
C LYS A 507 -4.83 -37.94 3.64
N HIS A 508 -3.91 -38.30 2.76
CA HIS A 508 -2.60 -38.82 3.14
C HIS A 508 -1.79 -37.78 3.95
N PHE A 509 -1.70 -36.55 3.44
CA PHE A 509 -1.00 -35.44 4.12
C PHE A 509 -1.59 -35.15 5.51
N LYS A 510 -2.92 -35.09 5.61
CA LYS A 510 -3.62 -34.88 6.88
C LYS A 510 -3.31 -36.02 7.87
N GLY A 511 -3.34 -37.27 7.40
CA GLY A 511 -2.98 -38.44 8.20
C GLY A 511 -1.55 -38.38 8.77
N LEU A 512 -0.58 -37.92 7.98
CA LEU A 512 0.80 -37.72 8.45
C LEU A 512 0.92 -36.61 9.50
N HIS A 513 0.06 -35.59 9.43
CA HIS A 513 0.09 -34.47 10.39
C HIS A 513 -0.64 -34.79 11.70
N GLU A 514 -1.58 -35.74 11.68
CA GLU A 514 -2.32 -36.22 12.84
C GLU A 514 -1.60 -37.39 13.56
N ASN A 515 -0.72 -38.10 12.86
CA ASN A 515 0.04 -39.21 13.42
C ASN A 515 1.40 -38.74 13.98
N ASP A 516 1.54 -38.75 15.30
CA ASP A 516 2.77 -38.34 16.00
C ASP A 516 3.94 -39.34 15.84
N GLU A 517 3.68 -40.62 15.49
CA GLU A 517 4.72 -41.66 15.33
C GLU A 517 5.26 -41.78 13.89
N ALA A 518 4.38 -41.69 12.87
CA ALA A 518 4.79 -41.70 11.47
C ALA A 518 5.26 -40.31 11.02
N GLY A 519 4.56 -39.25 11.44
CA GLY A 519 4.90 -37.85 11.27
C GLY A 519 5.26 -37.40 9.85
N LEU A 520 5.57 -36.11 9.71
CA LEU A 520 6.29 -35.59 8.54
C LEU A 520 7.81 -35.81 8.68
N GLU A 521 8.25 -36.78 9.50
CA GLU A 521 9.67 -37.02 9.86
C GLU A 521 10.42 -35.74 10.26
N GLY A 522 9.75 -34.86 11.01
CA GLY A 522 10.32 -33.57 11.43
C GLY A 522 10.32 -32.47 10.36
N LEU A 523 9.64 -32.66 9.23
CA LEU A 523 9.39 -31.59 8.24
C LEU A 523 8.23 -30.70 8.67
N ASN A 524 8.50 -29.39 8.78
CA ASN A 524 7.47 -28.38 8.96
C ASN A 524 6.84 -28.00 7.61
N ALA A 525 5.74 -28.65 7.26
CA ALA A 525 4.96 -28.37 6.05
C ALA A 525 3.58 -27.80 6.42
N PRO A 526 3.31 -26.49 6.19
CA PRO A 526 2.01 -25.89 6.50
C PRO A 526 0.93 -26.23 5.47
N ALA A 527 1.34 -26.69 4.27
CA ALA A 527 0.50 -27.15 3.17
C ALA A 527 1.25 -28.24 2.38
N PHE A 528 0.60 -28.84 1.39
CA PHE A 528 1.23 -29.80 0.47
C PHE A 528 1.22 -29.28 -0.97
N LEU A 529 2.11 -29.83 -1.79
CA LEU A 529 2.19 -29.54 -3.22
C LEU A 529 1.63 -30.70 -4.03
N VAL A 530 1.12 -30.40 -5.21
CA VAL A 530 0.60 -31.37 -6.15
C VAL A 530 1.19 -31.09 -7.52
N ALA A 531 1.92 -32.07 -8.05
CA ALA A 531 2.35 -32.07 -9.44
C ALA A 531 1.24 -32.72 -10.29
N ASP A 532 0.25 -31.90 -10.66
CA ASP A 532 -0.75 -32.23 -11.67
C ASP A 532 -0.17 -32.05 -13.08
N LYS A 533 -0.93 -32.45 -14.10
CA LYS A 533 -0.52 -32.33 -15.51
C LYS A 533 -0.07 -30.90 -15.84
N SER A 534 -0.86 -29.89 -15.43
CA SER A 534 -0.60 -28.50 -15.73
C SER A 534 0.67 -27.96 -15.05
N SER A 535 0.92 -28.35 -13.79
CA SER A 535 2.13 -27.95 -13.09
C SER A 535 3.37 -28.55 -13.76
N ILE A 536 3.33 -29.83 -14.13
CA ILE A 536 4.44 -30.50 -14.83
C ILE A 536 4.68 -29.83 -16.20
N ASP A 537 3.62 -29.66 -16.99
CA ASP A 537 3.69 -29.04 -18.31
C ASP A 537 4.24 -27.61 -18.25
N SER A 538 3.92 -26.84 -17.20
CA SER A 538 4.39 -25.44 -17.03
C SER A 538 5.90 -25.30 -16.91
N TYR A 539 6.60 -26.33 -16.42
CA TYR A 539 8.07 -26.35 -16.35
C TYR A 539 8.71 -27.01 -17.57
N LEU A 540 7.99 -27.93 -18.23
CA LEU A 540 8.53 -28.64 -19.38
C LEU A 540 8.43 -27.83 -20.66
N HIS A 541 7.39 -27.01 -20.81
CA HIS A 541 7.09 -26.26 -22.01
C HIS A 541 7.11 -24.75 -21.76
N ASP A 542 7.52 -23.97 -22.76
CA ASP A 542 7.47 -22.51 -22.65
C ASP A 542 6.02 -22.03 -22.69
N VAL A 543 5.71 -21.07 -21.81
CA VAL A 543 4.39 -20.42 -21.79
C VAL A 543 4.34 -19.36 -22.89
N GLU A 544 3.62 -19.65 -23.96
CA GLU A 544 3.30 -18.66 -24.99
C GLU A 544 2.16 -17.75 -24.51
N LEU A 545 2.51 -16.53 -24.10
CA LEU A 545 1.51 -15.50 -23.84
C LEU A 545 1.00 -14.88 -25.15
N PRO A 546 -0.31 -14.66 -25.31
CA PRO A 546 -0.84 -13.88 -26.42
C PRO A 546 -0.19 -12.49 -26.46
N ALA A 547 0.02 -11.94 -27.66
CA ALA A 547 0.67 -10.63 -27.85
C ALA A 547 -0.04 -9.45 -27.15
N GLN A 548 -1.30 -9.63 -26.73
CA GLN A 548 -2.13 -8.66 -26.00
C GLN A 548 -2.40 -9.06 -24.54
N SER A 549 -1.55 -9.92 -23.94
CA SER A 549 -1.68 -10.27 -22.54
C SER A 549 -1.40 -9.07 -21.63
N PHE A 550 -2.33 -8.75 -20.74
CA PHE A 550 -2.14 -7.76 -19.67
C PHE A 550 -1.22 -8.27 -18.54
N ILE A 551 -0.90 -9.57 -18.54
CA ILE A 551 -0.04 -10.23 -17.56
C ILE A 551 1.42 -10.02 -17.94
N ASP A 552 2.24 -9.56 -16.99
CA ASP A 552 3.68 -9.47 -17.21
C ASP A 552 4.27 -10.88 -17.40
N LYS A 553 5.28 -11.02 -18.27
CA LYS A 553 5.91 -12.33 -18.54
C LYS A 553 6.41 -13.03 -17.26
N ALA A 554 6.85 -12.26 -16.26
CA ALA A 554 7.28 -12.78 -14.97
C ALA A 554 6.14 -13.40 -14.13
N ASP A 555 4.89 -13.00 -14.40
CA ASP A 555 3.69 -13.52 -13.71
C ASP A 555 3.09 -14.73 -14.45
N ALA A 556 3.56 -15.02 -15.68
CA ALA A 556 3.28 -16.24 -16.42
C ALA A 556 4.39 -17.30 -16.29
N SER A 557 5.21 -17.19 -15.25
CA SER A 557 6.29 -18.14 -14.95
C SER A 557 5.71 -19.53 -14.55
N PRO A 558 6.55 -20.59 -14.54
CA PRO A 558 6.11 -21.92 -14.13
C PRO A 558 5.50 -21.94 -12.72
N PHE A 559 4.55 -22.84 -12.49
CA PHE A 559 3.75 -22.89 -11.27
C PHE A 559 3.56 -24.31 -10.74
N ILE A 560 3.14 -24.40 -9.48
CA ILE A 560 2.78 -25.64 -8.80
C ILE A 560 1.44 -25.50 -8.09
N LEU A 561 0.66 -26.57 -8.02
CA LEU A 561 -0.58 -26.59 -7.27
C LEU A 561 -0.31 -26.76 -5.77
N VAL A 562 -0.86 -25.88 -4.94
CA VAL A 562 -0.76 -25.89 -3.47
C VAL A 562 -2.11 -26.29 -2.87
N GLY A 563 -2.11 -27.32 -2.03
CA GLY A 563 -3.31 -27.85 -1.39
C GLY A 563 -3.43 -27.44 0.09
N ALA A 564 -4.63 -27.02 0.49
CA ALA A 564 -4.96 -26.75 1.90
C ALA A 564 -4.96 -28.04 2.73
N LYS A 565 -4.44 -28.00 3.96
CA LYS A 565 -4.42 -29.18 4.83
C LYS A 565 -5.82 -29.75 5.11
N ASP A 566 -6.75 -28.86 5.45
CA ASP A 566 -8.10 -29.25 5.89
C ASP A 566 -9.06 -29.28 4.70
N ALA A 567 -10.08 -30.13 4.79
CA ALA A 567 -11.14 -30.20 3.79
C ALA A 567 -11.88 -28.85 3.74
N VAL A 568 -12.25 -28.44 2.53
CA VAL A 568 -12.98 -27.20 2.32
C VAL A 568 -14.47 -27.50 2.40
N GLU A 569 -15.14 -26.88 3.37
CA GLU A 569 -16.60 -26.79 3.32
C GLU A 569 -16.97 -25.92 2.12
N ALA A 570 -18.01 -26.30 1.36
CA ALA A 570 -18.49 -25.53 0.24
C ALA A 570 -18.94 -24.15 0.71
N ASP A 571 -18.01 -23.19 0.71
CA ASP A 571 -18.24 -21.85 1.22
C ASP A 571 -19.13 -21.10 0.23
N ARG A 572 -20.26 -20.59 0.72
CA ARG A 572 -21.15 -19.71 -0.06
C ARG A 572 -20.73 -18.23 0.03
N GLY A 573 -19.63 -17.93 0.75
CA GLY A 573 -19.10 -16.59 0.99
C GLY A 573 -17.99 -16.14 0.03
N ASN A 574 -16.99 -15.44 0.58
CA ASN A 574 -15.95 -14.69 -0.15
C ASN A 574 -14.94 -15.54 -0.95
N SER A 575 -15.12 -16.85 -1.07
CA SER A 575 -14.23 -17.77 -1.80
C SER A 575 -15.03 -18.75 -2.65
N ALA A 576 -16.05 -18.25 -3.35
CA ALA A 576 -16.86 -19.04 -4.27
C ALA A 576 -15.98 -19.79 -5.27
N GLY A 577 -16.24 -21.09 -5.44
CA GLY A 577 -15.49 -21.96 -6.36
C GLY A 577 -14.15 -22.48 -5.83
N PHE A 578 -13.75 -22.15 -4.59
CA PHE A 578 -12.54 -22.71 -4.00
C PHE A 578 -12.71 -24.20 -3.68
N ASP A 579 -11.86 -25.04 -4.28
CA ASP A 579 -11.85 -26.50 -4.12
C ASP A 579 -10.80 -26.98 -3.09
N GLY A 580 -10.17 -26.06 -2.38
CA GLY A 580 -9.07 -26.37 -1.46
C GLY A 580 -7.69 -26.38 -2.09
N THR A 581 -7.56 -25.93 -3.33
CA THR A 581 -6.28 -25.82 -4.03
C THR A 581 -6.10 -24.46 -4.71
N VAL A 582 -4.86 -24.06 -4.93
CA VAL A 582 -4.51 -22.85 -5.68
C VAL A 582 -3.16 -23.05 -6.38
N ARG A 583 -3.02 -22.58 -7.62
CA ARG A 583 -1.71 -22.60 -8.30
C ARG A 583 -0.88 -21.44 -7.83
N VAL A 584 0.41 -21.64 -7.61
CA VAL A 584 1.33 -20.57 -7.22
C VAL A 584 2.65 -20.70 -7.99
N LEU A 585 3.27 -19.59 -8.34
CA LEU A 585 4.59 -19.58 -8.98
C LEU A 585 5.63 -20.25 -8.09
N GLY A 586 6.54 -21.02 -8.71
CA GLY A 586 7.67 -21.59 -7.99
C GLY A 586 8.57 -20.53 -7.37
N SER A 587 8.76 -19.41 -8.05
CA SER A 587 9.66 -18.32 -7.64
C SER A 587 9.25 -17.58 -6.36
N VAL A 588 8.01 -17.75 -5.89
CA VAL A 588 7.48 -17.15 -4.64
C VAL A 588 7.18 -18.19 -3.55
N LEU A 589 7.43 -19.48 -3.83
CA LEU A 589 6.93 -20.57 -3.00
C LEU A 589 7.54 -20.58 -1.59
N LEU A 590 8.83 -20.23 -1.45
CA LEU A 590 9.56 -20.37 -0.19
C LEU A 590 9.76 -19.05 0.58
N ASP A 591 9.99 -17.94 -0.12
CA ASP A 591 10.17 -16.62 0.48
C ASP A 591 8.85 -15.88 0.72
N ASP A 592 7.76 -16.27 0.05
CA ASP A 592 6.46 -15.64 0.22
C ASP A 592 5.36 -16.58 0.72
N VAL A 593 5.07 -17.66 -0.02
CA VAL A 593 3.92 -18.54 0.28
C VAL A 593 4.12 -19.30 1.57
N TRP A 594 5.28 -19.94 1.73
CA TRP A 594 5.59 -20.71 2.95
C TRP A 594 5.47 -19.87 4.23
N PRO A 595 6.10 -18.68 4.36
CA PRO A 595 5.94 -17.88 5.57
C PRO A 595 4.49 -17.43 5.77
N CYS A 596 3.79 -17.00 4.72
CA CYS A 596 2.36 -16.64 4.82
C CYS A 596 1.49 -17.78 5.39
N LEU A 597 1.71 -19.01 4.91
CA LEU A 597 0.98 -20.20 5.36
C LEU A 597 1.38 -20.63 6.76
N ARG A 598 2.69 -20.68 7.06
CA ARG A 598 3.23 -21.10 8.37
C ARG A 598 2.66 -20.25 9.50
N TRP A 599 2.49 -18.97 9.25
CA TRP A 599 1.98 -18.04 10.24
C TRP A 599 0.48 -17.79 10.16
N ARG A 600 -0.20 -18.43 9.19
CA ARG A 600 -1.65 -18.36 8.95
C ARG A 600 -2.14 -16.93 8.73
N HIS A 601 -1.35 -16.12 8.02
CA HIS A 601 -1.72 -14.74 7.67
C HIS A 601 -2.49 -14.69 6.37
N VAL A 602 -2.11 -15.58 5.46
CA VAL A 602 -2.81 -15.85 4.22
C VAL A 602 -2.99 -17.36 4.19
N GLN A 603 -4.24 -17.81 4.14
CA GLN A 603 -4.58 -19.20 3.93
C GLN A 603 -4.58 -19.52 2.43
N VAL A 604 -4.56 -20.80 2.08
CA VAL A 604 -4.67 -21.23 0.66
C VAL A 604 -5.93 -20.65 0.01
N LYS A 605 -7.05 -20.56 0.76
CA LYS A 605 -8.29 -19.92 0.29
C LYS A 605 -8.14 -18.43 -0.02
N ASP A 606 -7.28 -17.75 0.74
CA ASP A 606 -7.07 -16.32 0.56
C ASP A 606 -6.22 -16.09 -0.71
N MET A 607 -5.28 -16.98 -0.98
CA MET A 607 -4.52 -16.97 -2.25
C MET A 607 -5.42 -17.31 -3.44
N TRP A 608 -6.43 -18.18 -3.28
CA TRP A 608 -7.42 -18.47 -4.32
C TRP A 608 -8.16 -17.22 -4.78
N ASN A 609 -8.55 -16.35 -3.85
CA ASN A 609 -9.23 -15.10 -4.17
C ASN A 609 -8.36 -14.18 -5.04
N LEU A 610 -7.03 -14.21 -4.88
CA LEU A 610 -6.09 -13.52 -5.77
C LEU A 610 -5.93 -14.26 -7.11
N ALA A 611 -5.92 -15.59 -7.08
CA ALA A 611 -5.77 -16.44 -8.26
C ALA A 611 -6.97 -16.38 -9.20
N ALA A 612 -8.18 -16.21 -8.66
CA ALA A 612 -9.43 -16.16 -9.41
C ALA A 612 -9.47 -15.00 -10.42
N LEU A 613 -8.70 -13.94 -10.16
CA LEU A 613 -8.53 -12.80 -11.07
C LEU A 613 -7.43 -13.03 -12.12
N HIS A 614 -6.60 -14.07 -11.97
CA HIS A 614 -5.53 -14.39 -12.90
C HIS A 614 -6.03 -15.27 -14.05
N PRO A 615 -5.78 -14.96 -15.33
CA PRO A 615 -6.26 -15.74 -16.47
C PRO A 615 -5.84 -17.22 -16.49
N SER A 616 -4.71 -17.55 -15.86
CA SER A 616 -4.23 -18.94 -15.69
C SER A 616 -4.61 -19.58 -14.34
N GLY A 617 -5.41 -18.90 -13.51
CA GLY A 617 -5.77 -19.36 -12.17
C GLY A 617 -4.58 -19.49 -11.23
N VAL A 618 -3.54 -18.66 -11.42
CA VAL A 618 -2.30 -18.67 -10.62
C VAL A 618 -2.40 -17.54 -9.60
N GLY A 619 -2.43 -17.91 -8.33
CA GLY A 619 -2.35 -17.01 -7.20
C GLY A 619 -0.93 -16.54 -7.00
N ASN A 620 -0.71 -15.26 -7.25
CA ASN A 620 0.48 -14.56 -6.77
C ASN A 620 0.05 -13.77 -5.55
N LEU A 621 0.77 -13.92 -4.43
CA LEU A 621 0.65 -12.95 -3.34
C LEU A 621 0.93 -11.57 -3.94
N PRO A 622 0.16 -10.51 -3.58
CA PRO A 622 -0.04 -9.33 -4.44
C PRO A 622 1.27 -8.75 -4.97
N THR A 623 1.68 -9.19 -6.16
CA THR A 623 2.61 -8.50 -7.01
C THR A 623 1.77 -7.61 -7.89
N VAL A 624 1.25 -6.52 -7.31
CA VAL A 624 0.69 -5.35 -8.01
C VAL A 624 0.03 -5.74 -9.34
N VAL A 625 -1.25 -6.09 -9.31
CA VAL A 625 -2.03 -6.14 -10.54
C VAL A 625 -1.97 -4.74 -11.17
N LYS A 626 -1.64 -4.65 -12.46
CA LYS A 626 -1.79 -3.41 -13.23
C LYS A 626 -3.26 -2.99 -13.10
N LEU A 627 -3.50 -1.84 -12.49
CA LEU A 627 -4.87 -1.31 -12.39
C LEU A 627 -5.45 -1.19 -13.81
N GLU A 628 -6.59 -1.83 -14.05
CA GLU A 628 -7.31 -1.77 -15.32
C GLU A 628 -7.59 -0.29 -15.70
N GLY A 629 -7.37 0.06 -16.97
CA GLY A 629 -7.56 1.42 -17.50
C GLY A 629 -6.29 2.24 -17.73
N HIS A 630 -5.10 1.72 -17.38
CA HIS A 630 -3.83 2.44 -17.51
C HIS A 630 -3.46 2.77 -18.98
N GLU A 631 -3.77 1.89 -19.92
CA GLU A 631 -3.56 2.11 -21.37
C GLU A 631 -4.60 3.07 -21.96
N ASN A 632 -5.87 2.92 -21.57
CA ASN A 632 -6.96 3.79 -22.02
C ASN A 632 -6.79 5.22 -21.54
N PHE A 633 -6.31 5.43 -20.31
CA PHE A 633 -6.04 6.76 -19.77
C PHE A 633 -4.83 7.45 -20.43
N SER A 634 -3.80 6.67 -20.77
CA SER A 634 -2.62 7.19 -21.47
C SER A 634 -2.96 7.60 -22.91
N GLN A 635 -3.72 6.78 -23.64
CA GLN A 635 -4.24 7.11 -24.98
C GLN A 635 -5.23 8.28 -24.96
N TRP A 636 -6.12 8.35 -23.97
CA TRP A 636 -7.06 9.47 -23.81
C TRP A 636 -6.34 10.78 -23.49
N LYS A 637 -5.29 10.75 -22.67
CA LYS A 637 -4.46 11.91 -22.35
C LYS A 637 -3.63 12.40 -23.54
N GLU A 638 -3.12 11.48 -24.36
CA GLU A 638 -2.45 11.80 -25.63
C GLU A 638 -3.43 12.50 -26.59
N ARG A 639 -4.69 12.01 -26.64
CA ARG A 639 -5.79 12.64 -27.40
C ARG A 639 -6.21 14.01 -26.84
N LEU A 640 -6.18 14.20 -25.51
CA LEU A 640 -6.48 15.48 -24.87
C LEU A 640 -5.36 16.50 -25.06
N ARG A 641 -4.09 16.08 -25.00
CA ARG A 641 -2.94 16.93 -25.34
C ARG A 641 -2.92 17.31 -26.82
N SER A 642 -3.35 16.41 -27.71
CA SER A 642 -3.42 16.71 -29.15
C SER A 642 -4.62 17.59 -29.52
N HIS A 643 -5.78 17.41 -28.88
CA HIS A 643 -6.98 18.25 -29.10
C HIS A 643 -6.88 19.62 -28.43
N CYS A 644 -6.34 19.68 -27.20
CA CYS A 644 -5.97 20.92 -26.51
C CYS A 644 -4.56 21.36 -26.91
N SER A 645 -4.26 21.44 -28.21
CA SER A 645 -2.97 22.00 -28.64
C SER A 645 -2.80 23.41 -28.07
N VAL A 646 -1.58 23.77 -27.70
CA VAL A 646 -1.17 25.08 -27.16
C VAL A 646 -1.75 26.24 -27.99
N ASN A 647 -2.02 26.04 -29.27
CA ASN A 647 -2.62 27.02 -30.18
C ASN A 647 -4.07 27.41 -29.81
N HIS A 648 -4.90 26.53 -29.25
CA HIS A 648 -6.30 26.83 -28.91
C HIS A 648 -6.42 27.62 -27.59
N LEU A 649 -5.65 27.22 -26.58
CA LEU A 649 -5.53 27.96 -25.31
C LEU A 649 -4.89 29.33 -25.52
N THR A 650 -3.86 29.42 -26.37
CA THR A 650 -3.23 30.70 -26.72
C THR A 650 -4.22 31.62 -27.44
N LYS A 651 -5.03 31.11 -28.38
CA LYS A 651 -6.09 31.90 -29.05
C LYS A 651 -7.19 32.39 -28.10
N PHE A 652 -7.60 31.58 -27.12
CA PHE A 652 -8.58 31.97 -26.10
C PHE A 652 -8.03 33.09 -25.20
N ILE A 653 -6.78 32.93 -24.74
CA ILE A 653 -6.08 33.92 -23.91
C ILE A 653 -5.83 35.22 -24.67
N ASP A 654 -5.47 35.14 -25.94
CA ASP A 654 -5.31 36.30 -26.82
C ASP A 654 -6.64 37.00 -27.11
N HIS A 655 -7.77 36.29 -27.06
CA HIS A 655 -9.12 36.88 -27.14
C HIS A 655 -9.57 37.55 -25.83
N THR A 656 -9.30 36.94 -24.68
CA THR A 656 -9.70 37.47 -23.35
C THR A 656 -8.81 38.62 -22.88
N ALA A 657 -7.52 38.59 -23.23
CA ALA A 657 -6.58 39.66 -22.98
C ALA A 657 -5.86 40.00 -24.29
N LYS A 658 -6.39 40.96 -25.06
CA LYS A 658 -5.71 41.46 -26.28
C LYS A 658 -4.49 42.30 -25.92
N ALA A 659 -3.35 42.01 -26.53
CA ALA A 659 -2.14 42.81 -26.36
C ALA A 659 -2.38 44.27 -26.81
N PRO A 660 -1.96 45.26 -26.03
CA PRO A 660 -2.17 46.66 -26.39
C PRO A 660 -1.29 47.03 -27.59
N LYS A 661 -1.86 47.72 -28.59
CA LYS A 661 -1.10 48.20 -29.77
C LYS A 661 -0.04 49.22 -29.34
N ALA A 662 1.16 49.10 -29.90
CA ALA A 662 2.27 49.98 -29.56
C ALA A 662 2.14 51.37 -30.22
N PRO A 663 2.66 52.45 -29.59
CA PRO A 663 3.23 52.47 -28.24
C PRO A 663 2.13 52.54 -27.16
N ALA A 664 2.18 51.62 -26.20
CA ALA A 664 1.23 51.54 -25.09
C ALA A 664 1.86 52.03 -23.79
N SER A 665 1.10 52.77 -22.98
CA SER A 665 1.58 53.21 -21.67
C SER A 665 1.84 52.03 -20.72
N ARG A 666 2.80 52.17 -19.81
CA ARG A 666 3.13 51.15 -18.79
C ARG A 666 1.89 50.63 -18.04
N ARG A 667 0.90 51.50 -17.81
CA ARG A 667 -0.38 51.16 -17.14
C ARG A 667 -1.27 50.23 -17.99
N LYS A 668 -1.28 50.38 -19.33
CA LYS A 668 -2.01 49.49 -20.24
C LYS A 668 -1.32 48.12 -20.34
N ILE A 669 0.01 48.09 -20.35
CA ILE A 669 0.81 46.86 -20.35
C ILE A 669 0.60 46.08 -19.04
N ALA A 670 0.68 46.73 -17.88
CA ALA A 670 0.41 46.09 -16.58
C ALA A 670 -1.02 45.54 -16.48
N ARG A 671 -2.02 46.26 -17.02
CA ARG A 671 -3.41 45.79 -17.07
C ARG A 671 -3.59 44.57 -17.97
N TYR A 672 -2.86 44.50 -19.09
CA TYR A 672 -2.84 43.34 -19.98
C TYR A 672 -2.26 42.10 -19.26
N HIS A 673 -1.10 42.21 -18.63
CA HIS A 673 -0.50 41.08 -17.89
C HIS A 673 -1.37 40.62 -16.73
N ARG A 674 -2.01 41.54 -16.00
CA ARG A 674 -2.96 41.19 -14.93
C ARG A 674 -4.17 40.42 -15.47
N LYS A 675 -4.78 40.86 -16.57
CA LYS A 675 -5.91 40.16 -17.21
C LYS A 675 -5.50 38.78 -17.73
N ARG A 676 -4.30 38.66 -18.30
CA ARG A 676 -3.75 37.40 -18.80
C ARG A 676 -3.50 36.41 -17.65
N ALA A 677 -2.90 36.86 -16.55
CA ALA A 677 -2.69 36.05 -15.35
C ALA A 677 -4.01 35.59 -14.72
N ILE A 678 -5.05 36.44 -14.72
CA ILE A 678 -6.39 36.09 -14.25
C ILE A 678 -7.06 35.06 -15.17
N ALA A 679 -6.93 35.20 -16.50
CA ALA A 679 -7.45 34.20 -17.44
C ALA A 679 -6.77 32.83 -17.25
N TYR A 680 -5.46 32.81 -16.98
CA TYR A 680 -4.75 31.57 -16.62
C TYR A 680 -5.26 30.96 -15.31
N ALA A 681 -5.46 31.77 -14.27
CA ALA A 681 -5.99 31.30 -12.99
C ALA A 681 -7.41 30.74 -13.13
N ILE A 682 -8.27 31.36 -13.95
CA ILE A 682 -9.63 30.88 -14.22
C ILE A 682 -9.61 29.54 -14.96
N ILE A 683 -8.77 29.37 -15.98
CA ILE A 683 -8.67 28.09 -16.71
C ILE A 683 -8.22 26.97 -15.75
N LEU A 684 -7.23 27.26 -14.89
CA LEU A 684 -6.74 26.31 -13.89
C LEU A 684 -7.82 25.95 -12.86
N GLU A 685 -8.57 26.93 -12.34
CA GLU A 685 -9.63 26.70 -11.35
C GLU A 685 -10.93 26.10 -11.92
N SER A 686 -11.18 26.19 -13.23
CA SER A 686 -12.44 25.75 -13.85
C SER A 686 -12.39 24.36 -14.47
N VAL A 687 -11.20 23.92 -14.88
CA VAL A 687 -11.02 22.60 -15.51
C VAL A 687 -10.86 21.49 -14.45
N GLU A 688 -10.30 21.81 -13.28
CA GLU A 688 -10.11 20.89 -12.15
C GLU A 688 -11.42 20.25 -11.64
N PRO A 689 -12.50 21.02 -11.35
CA PRO A 689 -13.74 20.47 -10.84
C PRO A 689 -14.48 19.58 -11.85
N ILE A 690 -14.40 19.90 -13.14
CA ILE A 690 -15.01 19.12 -14.22
C ILE A 690 -14.32 17.76 -14.33
N ILE A 691 -12.98 17.76 -14.27
CA ILE A 691 -12.17 16.55 -14.25
C ILE A 691 -12.49 15.69 -13.02
N ASP A 692 -12.67 16.29 -11.85
CA ASP A 692 -12.95 15.57 -10.60
C ASP A 692 -14.37 14.96 -10.55
N VAL A 693 -15.36 15.63 -11.15
CA VAL A 693 -16.74 15.11 -11.25
C VAL A 693 -16.82 13.96 -12.25
N LEU A 694 -16.18 14.07 -13.41
CA LEU A 694 -16.10 13.01 -14.42
C LEU A 694 -15.36 11.76 -13.89
N LYS A 695 -14.30 11.97 -13.11
CA LYS A 695 -13.59 10.89 -12.40
C LYS A 695 -14.45 10.19 -11.35
N CYS A 696 -15.29 10.94 -10.62
CA CYS A 696 -16.17 10.36 -9.60
C CYS A 696 -17.31 9.49 -10.17
N HIS A 697 -17.57 9.55 -11.48
CA HIS A 697 -18.68 8.85 -12.13
C HIS A 697 -18.22 7.79 -13.16
N GLY A 698 -16.92 7.43 -13.18
CA GLY A 698 -16.42 6.29 -13.97
C GLY A 698 -16.63 6.40 -15.48
N TRP A 699 -16.68 7.61 -16.03
CA TRP A 699 -17.02 7.84 -17.43
C TRP A 699 -15.94 7.30 -18.38
N VAL A 700 -16.30 6.28 -19.16
CA VAL A 700 -15.50 5.70 -20.25
C VAL A 700 -16.33 5.83 -21.53
N ASP A 701 -16.01 6.81 -22.35
CA ASP A 701 -16.63 7.15 -23.65
C ASP A 701 -18.03 7.81 -23.61
N GLY A 702 -18.10 9.07 -24.05
CA GLY A 702 -19.31 9.90 -24.07
C GLY A 702 -20.27 9.59 -25.23
N LYS A 703 -20.41 8.32 -25.62
CA LYS A 703 -21.32 7.92 -26.71
C LYS A 703 -22.69 7.43 -26.24
N ASP A 704 -22.80 6.96 -25.00
CA ASP A 704 -23.99 6.18 -24.59
C ASP A 704 -24.95 6.91 -23.63
N ASP A 705 -24.61 8.12 -23.14
CA ASP A 705 -25.56 8.98 -22.41
C ASP A 705 -25.31 10.50 -22.62
N PRO A 706 -25.77 11.06 -23.74
CA PRO A 706 -25.68 12.49 -24.02
C PRO A 706 -26.49 13.35 -23.04
N GLN A 707 -27.58 12.80 -22.48
CA GLN A 707 -28.49 13.51 -21.58
C GLN A 707 -27.87 13.68 -20.18
N GLY A 708 -27.17 12.66 -19.67
CA GLY A 708 -26.40 12.76 -18.43
C GLY A 708 -25.26 13.79 -18.51
N LEU A 709 -24.57 13.89 -19.66
CA LEU A 709 -23.56 14.93 -19.88
C LEU A 709 -24.19 16.32 -19.95
N TYR A 710 -25.38 16.44 -20.53
CA TYR A 710 -26.16 17.67 -20.64
C TYR A 710 -26.61 18.18 -19.26
N ASP A 711 -27.20 17.32 -18.43
CA ASP A 711 -27.68 17.67 -17.09
C ASP A 711 -26.52 18.10 -16.18
N LEU A 712 -25.39 17.39 -16.27
CA LEU A 712 -24.17 17.71 -15.50
C LEU A 712 -23.52 19.02 -15.96
N THR A 713 -23.54 19.30 -17.27
CA THR A 713 -23.05 20.57 -17.83
C THR A 713 -23.93 21.73 -17.39
N LEU A 714 -25.25 21.55 -17.37
CA LEU A 714 -26.19 22.56 -16.87
C LEU A 714 -26.05 22.82 -15.38
N GLU A 715 -25.91 21.80 -14.54
CA GLU A 715 -25.64 21.96 -13.10
C GLU A 715 -24.33 22.72 -12.86
N THR A 716 -23.29 22.39 -13.64
CA THR A 716 -21.97 23.02 -13.51
C THR A 716 -21.98 24.48 -13.97
N VAL A 717 -22.70 24.80 -15.05
CA VAL A 717 -22.89 26.17 -15.53
C VAL A 717 -23.75 26.97 -14.54
N ALA A 718 -24.77 26.37 -13.93
CA ALA A 718 -25.59 27.00 -12.90
C ALA A 718 -24.79 27.29 -11.62
N LEU A 719 -23.94 26.36 -11.16
CA LEU A 719 -23.03 26.55 -10.03
C LEU A 719 -21.98 27.65 -10.30
N PHE A 720 -21.48 27.71 -11.54
CA PHE A 720 -20.55 28.74 -12.00
C PHE A 720 -21.22 30.12 -12.04
N GLN A 721 -22.45 30.22 -12.53
CA GLN A 721 -23.23 31.46 -12.54
C GLN A 721 -23.58 31.92 -11.12
N ASP A 722 -24.02 31.02 -10.23
CA ASP A 722 -24.33 31.34 -8.83
C ASP A 722 -23.11 31.87 -8.07
N ARG A 723 -21.92 31.26 -8.26
CA ARG A 723 -20.67 31.74 -7.65
C ARG A 723 -20.20 33.07 -8.24
N ALA A 724 -20.34 33.28 -9.54
CA ALA A 724 -20.00 34.54 -10.19
C ALA A 724 -20.92 35.69 -9.71
N ILE A 725 -22.23 35.41 -9.58
CA ILE A 725 -23.23 36.36 -9.08
C ILE A 725 -22.98 36.69 -7.59
N LYS A 726 -22.70 35.68 -6.75
CA LYS A 726 -22.35 35.88 -5.32
C LYS A 726 -21.08 36.71 -5.11
N LYS A 727 -20.17 36.74 -6.09
CA LYS A 727 -18.97 37.61 -6.09
C LYS A 727 -19.18 38.96 -6.80
N GLY A 728 -20.42 39.28 -7.20
CA GLY A 728 -20.80 40.56 -7.80
C GLY A 728 -20.45 40.69 -9.28
N TRP A 729 -20.26 39.59 -10.00
CA TRP A 729 -19.83 39.60 -11.40
C TRP A 729 -21.02 39.41 -12.35
N ARG A 730 -21.13 40.27 -13.37
CA ARG A 730 -22.09 40.11 -14.47
C ARG A 730 -21.42 39.38 -15.62
N MET A 731 -21.81 38.13 -15.89
CA MET A 731 -21.35 37.41 -17.08
C MET A 731 -22.22 37.75 -18.29
N ASN A 732 -21.58 37.84 -19.45
CA ASN A 732 -22.27 37.98 -20.73
C ASN A 732 -22.56 36.58 -21.30
N LEU A 733 -23.84 36.18 -21.30
CA LEU A 733 -24.30 34.88 -21.81
C LEU A 733 -23.84 34.57 -23.24
N ARG A 734 -23.58 35.59 -24.08
CA ARG A 734 -23.06 35.37 -25.45
C ARG A 734 -21.69 34.69 -25.51
N SER A 735 -20.86 34.88 -24.49
CA SER A 735 -19.52 34.26 -24.45
C SER A 735 -19.56 32.78 -24.07
N THR A 736 -20.56 32.38 -23.29
CA THR A 736 -20.82 30.98 -22.95
C THR A 736 -21.43 30.24 -24.14
N LEU A 737 -22.35 30.88 -24.87
CA LEU A 737 -22.94 30.32 -26.10
C LEU A 737 -21.89 30.04 -27.17
N ALA A 738 -21.00 31.01 -27.42
CA ALA A 738 -19.94 30.87 -28.45
C ALA A 738 -18.90 29.78 -28.12
N LEU A 739 -18.78 29.39 -26.84
CA LEU A 739 -17.95 28.27 -26.42
C LEU A 739 -18.68 26.95 -26.70
N MET A 740 -19.99 26.89 -26.43
CA MET A 740 -20.80 25.68 -26.64
C MET A 740 -21.07 25.38 -28.12
N GLU A 741 -21.38 26.39 -28.95
CA GLU A 741 -21.54 26.25 -30.40
C GLU A 741 -20.27 25.75 -31.12
N ARG A 742 -19.10 25.92 -30.49
CA ARG A 742 -17.82 25.44 -31.03
C ARG A 742 -17.42 24.06 -30.53
N LEU A 743 -17.95 23.62 -29.40
CA LEU A 743 -17.74 22.29 -28.85
C LEU A 743 -18.69 21.26 -29.47
N PHE A 744 -19.85 21.70 -29.95
CA PHE A 744 -20.87 20.87 -30.60
C PHE A 744 -21.28 21.49 -31.95
N PRO A 745 -20.48 21.30 -33.03
CA PRO A 745 -20.62 22.08 -34.26
C PRO A 745 -21.67 21.56 -35.25
N ASP A 746 -22.32 20.42 -35.00
CA ASP A 746 -23.27 19.80 -35.93
C ASP A 746 -24.68 19.68 -35.32
N PRO A 747 -25.61 20.60 -35.64
CA PRO A 747 -26.97 20.61 -35.11
C PRO A 747 -27.90 19.56 -35.73
N ASP A 748 -27.46 18.84 -36.77
CA ASP A 748 -28.30 17.88 -37.52
C ASP A 748 -28.02 16.41 -37.17
N ALA A 749 -27.10 16.12 -36.25
CA ALA A 749 -26.78 14.76 -35.83
C ALA A 749 -27.92 14.07 -35.03
N ASP A 750 -28.90 14.84 -34.53
CA ASP A 750 -30.15 14.31 -33.99
C ASP A 750 -31.28 15.36 -34.16
N ALA A 751 -32.18 15.11 -35.11
CA ALA A 751 -32.98 16.15 -35.80
C ALA A 751 -34.07 16.84 -34.95
N ASP A 752 -34.37 16.29 -33.78
CA ASP A 752 -35.34 16.84 -32.83
C ASP A 752 -34.65 17.51 -31.63
N PHE A 753 -33.51 16.96 -31.16
CA PHE A 753 -32.76 17.49 -30.02
C PHE A 753 -32.10 18.85 -30.31
N GLY A 754 -31.47 19.01 -31.48
CA GLY A 754 -30.82 20.27 -31.86
C GLY A 754 -31.80 21.43 -31.97
N ARG A 755 -33.01 21.18 -32.51
CA ARG A 755 -34.04 22.22 -32.70
C ARG A 755 -34.63 22.71 -31.39
N ASP A 756 -34.96 21.80 -30.48
CA ASP A 756 -35.54 22.17 -29.19
C ASP A 756 -34.52 22.85 -28.25
N PHE A 757 -33.24 22.44 -28.33
CA PHE A 757 -32.12 23.07 -27.63
C PHE A 757 -31.92 24.54 -28.02
N TYR A 758 -31.88 24.84 -29.33
CA TYR A 758 -31.74 26.22 -29.81
C TYR A 758 -33.00 27.06 -29.53
N ALA A 759 -34.20 26.48 -29.58
CA ALA A 759 -35.45 27.17 -29.28
C ALA A 759 -35.62 27.52 -27.79
N ALA A 760 -35.26 26.63 -26.87
CA ALA A 760 -35.31 26.87 -25.43
C ALA A 760 -34.29 27.94 -25.00
N THR A 761 -33.10 27.90 -25.60
CA THR A 761 -32.02 28.87 -25.35
C THR A 761 -32.36 30.26 -25.90
N ALA A 762 -33.03 30.34 -27.05
CA ALA A 762 -33.56 31.59 -27.59
C ALA A 762 -34.66 32.20 -26.69
N ARG A 763 -35.56 31.39 -26.13
CA ARG A 763 -36.61 31.86 -25.19
C ARG A 763 -36.07 32.37 -23.86
N LEU A 764 -34.99 31.76 -23.34
CA LEU A 764 -34.27 32.23 -22.15
C LEU A 764 -33.56 33.58 -22.38
N ILE A 765 -33.13 33.84 -23.61
CA ILE A 765 -32.51 35.11 -24.01
C ILE A 765 -33.57 36.22 -24.16
N GLU A 766 -34.76 35.90 -24.68
CA GLU A 766 -35.84 36.88 -24.88
C GLU A 766 -36.56 37.31 -23.58
N THR A 767 -36.63 36.44 -22.57
CA THR A 767 -37.41 36.72 -21.34
C THR A 767 -36.63 37.47 -20.26
N GLY A 768 -35.29 37.48 -20.31
CA GLY A 768 -34.45 38.31 -19.43
C GLY A 768 -34.60 38.05 -17.92
N THR A 769 -35.25 36.97 -17.51
CA THR A 769 -35.54 36.67 -16.10
C THR A 769 -34.60 35.61 -15.52
N VAL A 770 -34.15 35.87 -14.29
CA VAL A 770 -33.41 34.93 -13.44
C VAL A 770 -34.43 33.98 -12.81
N LEU A 771 -34.37 32.70 -13.15
CA LEU A 771 -35.22 31.69 -12.52
C LEU A 771 -34.71 31.35 -11.11
N SER A 772 -35.63 31.19 -10.17
CA SER A 772 -35.33 30.73 -8.82
C SER A 772 -35.18 29.20 -8.78
N PRO A 773 -34.42 28.64 -7.82
CA PRO A 773 -34.22 27.19 -7.68
C PRO A 773 -35.52 26.37 -7.55
N LYS A 774 -36.64 26.99 -7.16
CA LYS A 774 -37.96 26.31 -7.08
C LYS A 774 -38.64 26.14 -8.43
N GLU A 775 -38.38 27.02 -9.39
CA GLU A 775 -38.98 26.96 -10.73
C GLU A 775 -38.26 25.95 -11.62
N VAL A 776 -36.97 25.72 -11.38
CA VAL A 776 -36.18 24.66 -12.02
C VAL A 776 -36.69 23.27 -11.64
N ASN A 777 -37.09 23.06 -10.38
CA ASN A 777 -37.63 21.80 -9.89
C ASN A 777 -39.08 21.51 -10.34
N GLY A 778 -39.73 22.43 -11.05
CA GLY A 778 -41.09 22.28 -11.58
C GLY A 778 -41.15 21.87 -13.05
N LEU A 779 -40.00 21.71 -13.72
CA LEU A 779 -39.95 21.25 -15.11
C LEU A 779 -40.21 19.73 -15.18
N PRO A 780 -40.92 19.25 -16.21
CA PRO A 780 -41.32 17.84 -16.28
C PRO A 780 -40.08 16.95 -16.44
N THR A 781 -39.84 16.09 -15.46
CA THR A 781 -38.72 15.13 -15.43
C THR A 781 -38.90 13.92 -16.36
N ARG A 782 -39.92 13.93 -17.24
CA ARG A 782 -40.14 12.86 -18.22
C ARG A 782 -40.93 13.41 -19.41
N LEU A 783 -40.34 13.36 -20.59
CA LEU A 783 -41.06 13.42 -21.86
C LEU A 783 -41.47 11.99 -22.21
N ASP A 784 -42.76 11.70 -22.18
CA ASP A 784 -43.30 10.44 -22.70
C ASP A 784 -43.19 10.47 -24.24
N LEU A 785 -42.22 9.74 -24.79
CA LEU A 785 -42.18 9.43 -26.21
C LEU A 785 -42.94 8.11 -26.46
N PRO A 786 -43.74 8.02 -27.55
CA PRO A 786 -44.40 6.77 -27.92
C PRO A 786 -43.36 5.70 -28.33
N PRO A 787 -43.71 4.41 -28.24
CA PRO A 787 -42.77 3.28 -28.25
C PRO A 787 -41.94 3.13 -29.53
#